data_AF-A0A1D1XI14-F1
#
_entry.id   AF-A0A1D1XI14-F1
#
_cell.length_a   1.000
_cell.length_b   1.000
_cell.length_c   1.000
_cell.angle_alpha   90.00
_cell.angle_beta   90.00
_cell.angle_gamma   90.00
#
_symmetry.space_group_name_H-M   'P 1'
#
loop_
_entity.id
_entity.type
_entity.pdbx_description
1 polymer ?
#
loop_
_entity_poly.entity_id
_entity_poly.type
_entity_poly.pdbx_seq_one_letter_code
_entity_poly.pdbx_strand_id
1 'polypeptide(L)'
;MVYRDVHNPILFEISWEVANKVGGIYNVIRSKAPVTVYEFGERYTLIGPLYLKTAIAEVEPEELTNPHMKEILEEMSHQGVRWMYGRWLIEGAPHVILFDTSSASTRLEEWKADLWKVASIPTPNNDQEVNDAILFGYLTAWFLSDFVAREKSKAVIAHFHEWLPSVAIPLIRKRHTDLATIFTSHSTLLGRYLSSGSADFYSNIKNLEVEEEAGKRGIYHRYHIERAAAHCADVFTAVSQITAYEAEHLIRRKPDGVLPNGLNTVKFSAMHEFQNLHAQNKEKIHDFIRGHFYGHYDFDLDNTLYVFTAGHYEFKNKGVDMFIESLSRLNSRMIACNSPLTVVAFIVMPAATQSFAVESLKGQAVTKQLKETINDITEKIGQRIFEKAARYGGGDIVDAIVDPSELLTNKDKVFLKRRVIALKRGGWPPIVTHNMVDDSTDPILNSIRHVRLINNPGDRVKVIFHPEMMSSGSPLIGLDYEDFVRGCHLGVFPSYYEPWGTAPAECTAMGVPSITTNLSGFGGFMEEILETPDDYGIYIVDRRSKSFEESVNQLADYMLQFCQKSRRQRINQRNRTERLSDVLDWKIMGMEYVRARKLALYRTYPDSFTGSEAGEFESYIKTKIPKPLSAPGSPRIKGTGTVPDEEEITEEMQNLSLRILNGEEYE
;
A
#
# COMPACT_ATOMS: atom_id res chain seq x y z
N MET A 1 -14.68 43.83 12.84
CA MET A 1 -14.15 42.60 12.22
C MET A 1 -14.88 41.45 12.85
N VAL A 2 -15.49 40.57 12.04
CA VAL A 2 -16.08 39.34 12.56
C VAL A 2 -14.91 38.36 12.71
N TYR A 3 -14.50 38.10 13.94
CA TYR A 3 -13.46 37.12 14.22
C TYR A 3 -14.09 35.73 14.14
N ARG A 4 -13.65 34.92 13.16
CA ARG A 4 -13.98 33.51 13.08
C ARG A 4 -13.17 32.73 14.12
N ASP A 5 -13.78 31.75 14.77
CA ASP A 5 -13.08 30.84 15.67
C ASP A 5 -12.13 29.93 14.86
N VAL A 6 -10.82 30.16 15.04
CA VAL A 6 -9.73 29.38 14.42
C VAL A 6 -9.34 28.14 15.23
N HIS A 7 -9.79 28.01 16.47
CA HIS A 7 -9.47 26.88 17.34
C HIS A 7 -10.46 25.72 17.15
N ASN A 8 -11.70 26.00 16.75
CA ASN A 8 -12.71 24.97 16.40
C ASN A 8 -13.19 25.08 14.94
N PRO A 9 -12.28 24.95 13.94
CA PRO A 9 -12.63 25.13 12.53
C PRO A 9 -13.55 24.01 12.00
N ILE A 10 -14.22 24.27 10.89
CA ILE A 10 -14.93 23.26 10.09
C ILE A 10 -13.97 22.77 9.00
N LEU A 11 -13.92 21.44 8.78
CA LEU A 11 -13.06 20.84 7.77
C LEU A 11 -13.91 20.19 6.67
N PHE A 12 -13.73 20.71 5.46
CA PHE A 12 -14.11 20.02 4.24
C PHE A 12 -12.88 19.39 3.62
N GLU A 13 -12.88 18.08 3.44
CA GLU A 13 -11.81 17.37 2.72
C GLU A 13 -12.36 16.85 1.39
N ILE A 14 -11.73 17.24 0.29
CA ILE A 14 -12.28 17.13 -1.06
C ILE A 14 -11.38 16.22 -1.88
N SER A 15 -11.96 15.16 -2.44
CA SER A 15 -11.25 14.22 -3.31
C SER A 15 -12.15 13.62 -4.36
N TRP A 16 -11.57 13.28 -5.51
CA TRP A 16 -12.25 12.52 -6.56
C TRP A 16 -12.62 11.10 -6.11
N GLU A 17 -11.94 10.58 -5.10
CA GLU A 17 -12.04 9.18 -4.67
C GLU A 17 -12.92 8.98 -3.40
N VAL A 18 -13.63 10.02 -2.93
CA VAL A 18 -14.59 9.87 -1.82
C VAL A 18 -15.75 8.97 -2.28
N ALA A 19 -15.99 7.86 -1.56
CA ALA A 19 -17.02 6.86 -1.88
C ALA A 19 -16.94 6.30 -3.33
N ASN A 20 -15.76 6.35 -3.94
CA ASN A 20 -15.50 5.83 -5.28
C ASN A 20 -14.03 5.43 -5.43
N LYS A 21 -13.74 4.13 -5.35
CA LYS A 21 -12.37 3.63 -5.46
C LYS A 21 -11.87 3.67 -6.91
N VAL A 22 -11.02 4.65 -7.22
CA VAL A 22 -10.32 4.79 -8.51
C VAL A 22 -8.85 4.41 -8.39
N GLY A 23 -8.20 4.78 -7.29
CA GLY A 23 -6.77 4.63 -7.08
C GLY A 23 -6.40 4.45 -5.61
N GLY A 24 -5.20 4.92 -5.27
CA GLY A 24 -4.65 4.80 -3.92
C GLY A 24 -5.20 5.83 -2.93
N ILE A 25 -5.73 6.96 -3.40
CA ILE A 25 -6.17 8.06 -2.53
C ILE A 25 -7.42 7.65 -1.76
N TYR A 26 -8.29 6.83 -2.35
CA TYR A 26 -9.40 6.16 -1.67
C TYR A 26 -8.92 5.53 -0.35
N ASN A 27 -7.84 4.75 -0.39
CA ASN A 27 -7.31 4.06 0.79
C ASN A 27 -6.68 5.04 1.79
N VAL A 28 -6.01 6.10 1.32
CA VAL A 28 -5.44 7.14 2.19
C VAL A 28 -6.56 7.82 2.99
N ILE A 29 -7.58 8.34 2.30
CA ILE A 29 -8.68 9.04 2.97
C ILE A 29 -9.46 8.07 3.88
N ARG A 30 -9.78 6.87 3.38
CA ARG A 30 -10.49 5.85 4.14
C ARG A 30 -9.77 5.46 5.43
N SER A 31 -8.45 5.26 5.38
CA SER A 31 -7.67 4.85 6.56
C SER A 31 -7.38 6.00 7.53
N LYS A 32 -7.34 7.24 7.03
CA LYS A 32 -7.16 8.47 7.83
C LYS A 32 -8.46 8.96 8.49
N ALA A 33 -9.62 8.59 7.94
CA ALA A 33 -10.92 9.03 8.43
C ALA A 33 -11.12 8.85 9.94
N PRO A 34 -10.77 7.72 10.58
CA PRO A 34 -10.95 7.53 12.03
C PRO A 34 -10.24 8.59 12.88
N VAL A 35 -8.96 8.88 12.59
CA VAL A 35 -8.20 9.89 13.36
C VAL A 35 -8.70 11.32 13.07
N THR A 36 -9.19 11.58 11.86
CA THR A 36 -9.74 12.89 11.50
C THR A 36 -11.10 13.12 12.15
N VAL A 37 -11.96 12.09 12.21
CA VAL A 37 -13.24 12.13 12.93
C VAL A 37 -13.01 12.25 14.44
N TYR A 38 -11.99 11.58 14.98
CA TYR A 38 -11.63 11.75 16.39
C TYR A 38 -11.28 13.22 16.73
N GLU A 39 -10.57 13.90 15.82
CA GLU A 39 -10.17 15.31 15.99
C GLU A 39 -11.33 16.31 15.75
N PHE A 40 -12.16 16.09 14.72
CA PHE A 40 -13.16 17.07 14.26
C PHE A 40 -14.60 16.74 14.66
N GLY A 41 -14.90 15.47 14.91
CA GLY A 41 -16.26 14.96 15.10
C GLY A 41 -17.17 15.37 13.94
N GLU A 42 -18.33 15.92 14.27
CA GLU A 42 -19.36 16.37 13.32
C GLU A 42 -18.94 17.58 12.47
N ARG A 43 -17.78 18.21 12.75
CA ARG A 43 -17.23 19.34 11.96
C ARG A 43 -16.46 18.89 10.72
N TYR A 44 -16.38 17.59 10.47
CA TYR A 44 -15.65 17.01 9.34
C TYR A 44 -16.61 16.42 8.31
N THR A 45 -16.49 16.92 7.09
CA THR A 45 -17.29 16.45 5.94
C THR A 45 -16.40 16.26 4.73
N LEU A 46 -16.49 15.08 4.13
CA LEU A 46 -15.83 14.76 2.88
C LEU A 46 -16.70 15.22 1.69
N ILE A 47 -16.08 15.70 0.62
CA ILE A 47 -16.79 16.10 -0.60
C ILE A 47 -16.20 15.36 -1.81
N GLY A 48 -17.07 14.75 -2.62
CA GLY A 48 -16.67 14.02 -3.82
C GLY A 48 -17.72 14.03 -4.94
N PRO A 49 -17.37 13.51 -6.13
CA PRO A 49 -18.34 13.30 -7.21
C PRO A 49 -19.30 12.14 -6.89
N LEU A 50 -20.58 12.29 -7.24
CA LEU A 50 -21.61 11.26 -7.05
C LEU A 50 -21.57 10.23 -8.19
N TYR A 51 -21.03 9.05 -7.89
CA TYR A 51 -21.17 7.87 -8.72
C TYR A 51 -22.21 6.93 -8.13
N LEU A 52 -23.44 6.97 -8.66
CA LEU A 52 -24.60 6.30 -8.05
C LEU A 52 -24.36 4.80 -7.76
N LYS A 53 -23.65 4.10 -8.65
CA LYS A 53 -23.35 2.66 -8.49
C LYS A 53 -22.52 2.37 -7.23
N THR A 54 -21.49 3.16 -6.96
CA THR A 54 -20.62 2.95 -5.79
C THR A 54 -21.22 3.59 -4.54
N ALA A 55 -21.84 4.75 -4.68
CA ALA A 55 -22.47 5.46 -3.56
C ALA A 55 -23.56 4.63 -2.87
N ILE A 56 -24.41 3.90 -3.62
CA ILE A 56 -25.43 3.01 -3.03
C ILE A 56 -24.80 1.90 -2.16
N ALA A 57 -23.59 1.44 -2.51
CA ALA A 57 -22.92 0.36 -1.79
C ALA A 57 -22.08 0.86 -0.60
N GLU A 58 -21.65 2.13 -0.62
CA GLU A 58 -20.68 2.67 0.34
C GLU A 58 -21.25 3.78 1.22
N VAL A 59 -22.40 4.38 0.92
CA VAL A 59 -22.93 5.53 1.65
C VAL A 59 -24.29 5.20 2.23
N GLU A 60 -24.45 5.45 3.53
CA GLU A 60 -25.74 5.45 4.21
C GLU A 60 -26.33 6.86 4.17
N PRO A 61 -27.43 7.10 3.43
CA PRO A 61 -28.05 8.41 3.37
C PRO A 61 -28.56 8.85 4.75
N GLU A 62 -28.33 10.12 5.08
CA GLU A 62 -28.73 10.73 6.36
C GLU A 62 -29.46 12.06 6.08
N GLU A 63 -30.28 12.52 7.02
CA GLU A 63 -30.84 13.88 6.96
C GLU A 63 -29.77 14.92 7.33
N LEU A 64 -29.80 16.07 6.65
CA LEU A 64 -28.87 17.17 6.94
C LEU A 64 -29.20 17.83 8.30
N THR A 65 -28.26 17.76 9.23
CA THR A 65 -28.37 18.38 10.56
C THR A 65 -27.89 19.83 10.58
N ASN A 66 -26.92 20.20 9.73
CA ASN A 66 -26.42 21.57 9.65
C ASN A 66 -27.39 22.45 8.82
N PRO A 67 -27.99 23.50 9.42
CA PRO A 67 -29.00 24.31 8.75
C PRO A 67 -28.45 25.10 7.56
N HIS A 68 -27.22 25.61 7.64
CA HIS A 68 -26.59 26.32 6.53
C HIS A 68 -26.35 25.40 5.34
N MET A 69 -25.85 24.17 5.58
CA MET A 69 -25.67 23.19 4.51
C MET A 69 -27.00 22.82 3.87
N LYS A 70 -28.05 22.63 4.69
CA LYS A 70 -29.40 22.29 4.21
C LYS A 70 -29.95 23.34 3.27
N GLU A 71 -29.95 24.60 3.68
CA GLU A 71 -30.44 25.72 2.84
C GLU A 71 -29.67 25.81 1.52
N ILE A 72 -28.34 25.71 1.55
CA ILE A 72 -27.50 25.78 0.34
C ILE A 72 -27.81 24.63 -0.62
N LEU A 73 -27.90 23.41 -0.09
CA LEU A 73 -28.13 22.23 -0.90
C LEU A 73 -29.56 22.21 -1.47
N GLU A 74 -30.56 22.74 -0.76
CA GLU A 74 -31.90 22.98 -1.28
C GLU A 74 -31.91 24.05 -2.39
N GLU A 75 -31.17 25.14 -2.25
CA GLU A 75 -31.00 26.16 -3.30
C GLU A 75 -30.30 25.60 -4.54
N MET A 76 -29.26 24.79 -4.36
CA MET A 76 -28.58 24.09 -5.45
C MET A 76 -29.54 23.12 -6.16
N SER A 77 -30.40 22.41 -5.42
CA SER A 77 -31.46 21.55 -5.98
C SER A 77 -32.47 22.34 -6.81
N HIS A 78 -32.89 23.53 -6.36
CA HIS A 78 -33.77 24.41 -7.12
C HIS A 78 -33.13 24.89 -8.45
N GLN A 79 -31.80 24.93 -8.50
CA GLN A 79 -31.02 25.25 -9.69
C GLN A 79 -30.67 24.01 -10.54
N GLY A 80 -31.26 22.84 -10.22
CA GLY A 80 -31.14 21.60 -10.98
C GLY A 80 -29.94 20.72 -10.60
N VAL A 81 -29.18 21.08 -9.57
CA VAL A 81 -28.03 20.28 -9.10
C VAL A 81 -28.54 19.11 -8.27
N ARG A 82 -28.09 17.89 -8.60
CA ARG A 82 -28.35 16.69 -7.82
C ARG A 82 -27.17 16.39 -6.91
N TRP A 83 -27.45 16.00 -5.68
CA TRP A 83 -26.44 15.64 -4.68
C TRP A 83 -26.97 14.54 -3.75
N MET A 84 -26.06 13.95 -2.98
CA MET A 84 -26.34 12.98 -1.92
C MET A 84 -25.59 13.39 -0.66
N TYR A 85 -26.24 13.31 0.49
CA TYR A 85 -25.63 13.50 1.81
C TYR A 85 -25.81 12.24 2.64
N GLY A 86 -24.82 11.91 3.47
CA GLY A 86 -24.88 10.73 4.34
C GLY A 86 -23.57 10.45 5.05
N ARG A 87 -23.43 9.21 5.51
CA ARG A 87 -22.23 8.68 6.18
C ARG A 87 -21.53 7.69 5.26
N TRP A 88 -20.21 7.82 5.12
CA TRP A 88 -19.43 6.80 4.43
C TRP A 88 -19.29 5.56 5.32
N LEU A 89 -19.69 4.39 4.83
CA LEU A 89 -19.68 3.09 5.52
C LEU A 89 -18.25 2.53 5.66
N ILE A 90 -17.43 3.28 6.37
CA ILE A 90 -16.05 2.97 6.75
C ILE A 90 -15.88 3.22 8.24
N GLU A 91 -14.76 2.76 8.80
CA GLU A 91 -14.40 3.06 10.19
C GLU A 91 -14.35 4.59 10.42
N GLY A 92 -14.97 5.04 11.51
CA GLY A 92 -15.15 6.46 11.82
C GLY A 92 -16.43 7.10 11.26
N ALA A 93 -17.09 6.48 10.27
CA ALA A 93 -18.35 6.96 9.68
C ALA A 93 -18.39 8.50 9.44
N PRO A 94 -17.45 9.07 8.66
CA PRO A 94 -17.46 10.50 8.38
C PRO A 94 -18.64 10.90 7.50
N HIS A 95 -19.10 12.15 7.64
CA HIS A 95 -20.08 12.71 6.72
C HIS A 95 -19.51 12.86 5.32
N VAL A 96 -20.38 12.70 4.32
CA VAL A 96 -20.07 12.93 2.91
C VAL A 96 -21.12 13.80 2.24
N ILE A 97 -20.67 14.69 1.35
CA ILE A 97 -21.51 15.31 0.30
C ILE A 97 -20.99 14.84 -1.05
N LEU A 98 -21.88 14.26 -1.85
CA LEU A 98 -21.55 13.80 -3.19
C LEU A 98 -22.33 14.61 -4.24
N PHE A 99 -21.63 15.27 -5.17
CA PHE A 99 -22.25 16.08 -6.22
C PHE A 99 -22.33 15.34 -7.55
N ASP A 100 -23.50 15.30 -8.18
CA ASP A 100 -23.67 14.73 -9.51
C ASP A 100 -23.24 15.74 -10.59
N THR A 101 -22.07 15.55 -11.18
CA THR A 101 -21.54 16.42 -12.24
C THR A 101 -22.47 16.47 -13.46
N SER A 102 -23.16 15.38 -13.80
CA SER A 102 -24.06 15.32 -14.95
C SER A 102 -25.24 16.28 -14.84
N SER A 103 -25.68 16.56 -13.60
CA SER A 103 -26.79 17.48 -13.30
C SER A 103 -26.44 18.94 -13.62
N ALA A 104 -25.15 19.29 -13.64
CA ALA A 104 -24.66 20.63 -13.96
C ALA A 104 -24.11 20.76 -15.39
N SER A 105 -24.25 19.72 -16.23
CA SER A 105 -23.67 19.67 -17.59
C SER A 105 -24.06 20.85 -18.49
N THR A 106 -25.26 21.43 -18.31
CA THR A 106 -25.73 22.61 -19.04
C THR A 106 -24.90 23.87 -18.79
N ARG A 107 -24.15 23.92 -17.68
CA ARG A 107 -23.29 25.05 -17.28
C ARG A 107 -21.83 24.88 -17.72
N LEU A 108 -21.46 23.75 -18.33
CA LEU A 108 -20.08 23.41 -18.66
C LEU A 108 -19.39 24.49 -19.50
N GLU A 109 -20.03 24.94 -20.58
CA GLU A 109 -19.43 25.91 -21.50
C GLU A 109 -19.26 27.30 -20.87
N GLU A 110 -20.22 27.71 -20.01
CA GLU A 110 -20.12 28.92 -19.20
C GLU A 110 -18.91 28.83 -18.24
N TRP A 111 -18.78 27.72 -17.53
CA TRP A 111 -17.71 27.51 -16.55
C TRP A 111 -16.34 27.32 -17.19
N LYS A 112 -16.24 26.72 -18.39
CA LYS A 112 -15.00 26.71 -19.18
C LYS A 112 -14.57 28.14 -19.55
N ALA A 113 -15.51 28.97 -20.01
CA ALA A 113 -15.22 30.36 -20.37
C ALA A 113 -14.78 31.19 -19.15
N ASP A 114 -15.43 31.00 -18.00
CA ASP A 114 -15.02 31.63 -16.74
C ASP A 114 -13.64 31.14 -16.27
N LEU A 115 -13.35 29.84 -16.35
CA LEU A 115 -12.07 29.27 -15.93
C LEU A 115 -10.91 29.83 -16.76
N TRP A 116 -11.10 30.00 -18.07
CA TRP A 116 -10.14 30.67 -18.95
C TRP A 116 -9.91 32.12 -18.51
N LYS A 117 -10.98 32.86 -18.17
CA LYS A 117 -10.89 34.25 -17.71
C LYS A 117 -10.20 34.37 -16.35
N VAL A 118 -10.43 33.42 -15.44
CA VAL A 118 -9.91 33.44 -14.07
C VAL A 118 -8.46 32.99 -13.99
N ALA A 119 -8.12 31.88 -14.66
CA ALA A 119 -6.85 31.19 -14.48
C ALA A 119 -6.09 30.90 -15.79
N SER A 120 -6.64 31.28 -16.95
CA SER A 120 -6.03 31.04 -18.28
C SER A 120 -5.70 29.57 -18.55
N ILE A 121 -6.54 28.67 -18.04
CA ILE A 121 -6.42 27.22 -18.24
C ILE A 121 -7.21 26.84 -19.49
N PRO A 122 -6.57 26.28 -20.54
CA PRO A 122 -7.28 25.83 -21.72
C PRO A 122 -8.11 24.57 -21.42
N THR A 123 -9.26 24.41 -22.08
CA THR A 123 -10.20 23.30 -21.82
C THR A 123 -10.66 22.64 -23.13
N PRO A 124 -9.92 21.65 -23.66
CA PRO A 124 -10.29 20.94 -24.88
C PRO A 124 -11.66 20.23 -24.74
N ASN A 125 -12.50 20.29 -25.77
CA ASN A 125 -13.86 19.74 -25.70
C ASN A 125 -13.93 18.21 -25.61
N ASN A 126 -12.89 17.52 -26.08
CA ASN A 126 -12.84 16.06 -26.16
C ASN A 126 -12.31 15.38 -24.88
N ASP A 127 -11.97 16.14 -23.84
CA ASP A 127 -11.47 15.57 -22.57
C ASP A 127 -12.58 15.53 -21.51
N GLN A 128 -13.29 14.40 -21.43
CA GLN A 128 -14.39 14.23 -20.49
C GLN A 128 -13.95 14.30 -19.02
N GLU A 129 -12.76 13.80 -18.70
CA GLU A 129 -12.23 13.82 -17.33
C GLU A 129 -12.02 15.26 -16.85
N VAL A 130 -11.52 16.12 -17.75
CA VAL A 130 -11.36 17.55 -17.45
C VAL A 130 -12.71 18.26 -17.41
N ASN A 131 -13.65 17.91 -18.29
CA ASN A 131 -15.02 18.46 -18.22
C ASN A 131 -15.67 18.14 -16.86
N ASP A 132 -15.55 16.90 -16.38
CA ASP A 132 -16.10 16.49 -15.09
C ASP A 132 -15.36 17.14 -13.92
N ALA A 133 -14.03 17.29 -14.00
CA ALA A 133 -13.23 18.02 -13.01
C ALA A 133 -13.66 19.50 -12.90
N ILE A 134 -13.96 20.15 -14.04
CA ILE A 134 -14.47 21.52 -14.07
C ILE A 134 -15.85 21.59 -13.40
N LEU A 135 -16.79 20.74 -13.82
CA LEU A 135 -18.13 20.71 -13.24
C LEU A 135 -18.08 20.51 -11.72
N PHE A 136 -17.30 19.53 -11.27
CA PHE A 136 -17.14 19.23 -9.86
C PHE A 136 -16.47 20.36 -9.08
N GLY A 137 -15.40 20.96 -9.63
CA GLY A 137 -14.69 22.07 -9.00
C GLY A 137 -15.57 23.32 -8.86
N TYR A 138 -16.39 23.63 -9.86
CA TYR A 138 -17.33 24.76 -9.79
C TYR A 138 -18.48 24.51 -8.80
N LEU A 139 -19.05 23.30 -8.76
CA LEU A 139 -20.05 22.91 -7.76
C LEU A 139 -19.49 23.00 -6.34
N THR A 140 -18.26 22.52 -6.14
CA THR A 140 -17.56 22.58 -4.86
C THR A 140 -17.27 24.03 -4.46
N ALA A 141 -16.77 24.85 -5.38
CA ALA A 141 -16.51 26.27 -5.12
C ALA A 141 -17.79 27.07 -4.83
N TRP A 142 -18.90 26.73 -5.49
CA TRP A 142 -20.22 27.30 -5.21
C TRP A 142 -20.64 26.96 -3.79
N PHE A 143 -20.72 25.68 -3.45
CA PHE A 143 -21.09 25.23 -2.11
C PHE A 143 -20.24 25.89 -1.02
N LEU A 144 -18.91 25.88 -1.16
CA LEU A 144 -18.00 26.45 -0.16
C LEU A 144 -18.17 27.97 -0.02
N SER A 145 -18.36 28.70 -1.12
CA SER A 145 -18.55 30.15 -1.09
C SER A 145 -19.85 30.53 -0.38
N ASP A 146 -20.92 29.81 -0.68
CA ASP A 146 -22.24 30.01 -0.06
C ASP A 146 -22.26 29.58 1.41
N PHE A 147 -21.47 28.55 1.76
CA PHE A 147 -21.31 28.10 3.13
C PHE A 147 -20.62 29.16 3.98
N VAL A 148 -19.47 29.67 3.54
CA VAL A 148 -18.76 30.73 4.30
C VAL A 148 -19.45 32.08 4.25
N ALA A 149 -20.40 32.29 3.33
CA ALA A 149 -21.29 33.46 3.33
C ALA A 149 -22.32 33.41 4.47
N ARG A 150 -22.74 32.21 4.90
CA ARG A 150 -23.72 32.01 5.99
C ARG A 150 -23.04 31.72 7.33
N GLU A 151 -22.08 30.80 7.35
CA GLU A 151 -21.26 30.47 8.51
C GLU A 151 -20.20 31.54 8.72
N LYS A 152 -20.41 32.39 9.73
CA LYS A 152 -19.52 33.51 10.11
C LYS A 152 -18.86 33.33 11.47
N SER A 153 -19.24 32.30 12.22
CA SER A 153 -18.74 32.04 13.57
C SER A 153 -17.44 31.25 13.57
N LYS A 154 -17.30 30.25 12.68
CA LYS A 154 -16.13 29.35 12.63
C LYS A 154 -15.27 29.57 11.40
N ALA A 155 -13.97 29.35 11.56
CA ALA A 155 -13.05 29.25 10.43
C ALA A 155 -13.37 27.98 9.62
N VAL A 156 -13.15 28.04 8.30
CA VAL A 156 -13.39 26.92 7.40
C VAL A 156 -12.10 26.56 6.70
N ILE A 157 -11.78 25.27 6.67
CA ILE A 157 -10.64 24.70 5.96
C ILE A 157 -11.18 23.83 4.83
N ALA A 158 -10.69 24.05 3.61
CA ALA A 158 -10.94 23.20 2.46
C ALA A 158 -9.63 22.53 2.01
N HIS A 159 -9.53 21.21 2.22
CA HIS A 159 -8.35 20.42 1.90
C HIS A 159 -8.59 19.59 0.64
N PHE A 160 -7.91 19.90 -0.45
CA PHE A 160 -8.06 19.24 -1.74
C PHE A 160 -6.94 18.22 -2.00
N HIS A 161 -7.32 17.03 -2.48
CA HIS A 161 -6.40 15.98 -2.87
C HIS A 161 -6.37 15.77 -4.38
N GLU A 162 -5.18 15.89 -4.99
CA GLU A 162 -4.94 15.77 -6.43
C GLU A 162 -5.60 16.83 -7.32
N TRP A 163 -5.14 16.91 -8.56
CA TRP A 163 -5.53 17.97 -9.50
C TRP A 163 -7.02 17.94 -9.89
N LEU A 164 -7.64 16.75 -9.96
CA LEU A 164 -9.03 16.55 -10.38
C LEU A 164 -10.05 17.40 -9.59
N PRO A 165 -10.13 17.32 -8.26
CA PRO A 165 -11.05 18.15 -7.48
C PRO A 165 -10.60 19.62 -7.33
N SER A 166 -9.35 19.93 -7.72
CA SER A 166 -8.68 21.16 -7.33
C SER A 166 -8.94 22.35 -8.26
N VAL A 167 -9.79 22.19 -9.28
CA VAL A 167 -10.29 23.31 -10.11
C VAL A 167 -10.95 24.40 -9.24
N ALA A 168 -11.51 24.03 -8.08
CA ALA A 168 -12.10 24.97 -7.13
C ALA A 168 -11.09 25.97 -6.55
N ILE A 169 -9.82 25.59 -6.38
CA ILE A 169 -8.82 26.39 -5.65
C ILE A 169 -8.54 27.74 -6.35
N PRO A 170 -8.23 27.81 -7.66
CA PRO A 170 -8.09 29.09 -8.36
C PRO A 170 -9.34 29.97 -8.28
N LEU A 171 -10.53 29.38 -8.29
CA LEU A 171 -11.80 30.10 -8.17
C LEU A 171 -11.94 30.74 -6.78
N ILE A 172 -11.72 29.95 -5.73
CA ILE A 172 -11.74 30.38 -4.32
C ILE A 172 -10.76 31.54 -4.11
N ARG A 173 -9.52 31.40 -4.62
CA ARG A 173 -8.49 32.44 -4.52
C ARG A 173 -8.88 33.72 -5.25
N LYS A 174 -9.39 33.61 -6.49
CA LYS A 174 -9.79 34.78 -7.29
C LYS A 174 -11.00 35.51 -6.73
N ARG A 175 -11.95 34.76 -6.16
CA ARG A 175 -13.19 35.29 -5.56
C ARG A 175 -12.98 35.86 -4.16
N HIS A 176 -11.78 35.73 -3.58
CA HIS A 176 -11.48 36.11 -2.20
C HIS A 176 -12.44 35.47 -1.20
N THR A 177 -12.77 34.19 -1.42
CA THR A 177 -13.65 33.43 -0.53
C THR A 177 -12.95 33.26 0.82
N ASP A 178 -13.68 33.60 1.89
CA ASP A 178 -13.18 33.65 3.27
C ASP A 178 -13.08 32.25 3.91
N LEU A 179 -12.10 31.45 3.44
CA LEU A 179 -11.71 30.14 3.96
C LEU A 179 -10.22 29.86 3.71
N ALA A 180 -9.65 28.92 4.46
CA ALA A 180 -8.28 28.46 4.27
C ALA A 180 -8.21 27.26 3.32
N THR A 181 -7.27 27.27 2.38
CA THR A 181 -7.11 26.19 1.38
C THR A 181 -5.82 25.41 1.53
N ILE A 182 -5.92 24.08 1.42
CA ILE A 182 -4.76 23.17 1.36
C ILE A 182 -4.86 22.36 0.08
N PHE A 183 -3.74 22.24 -0.64
CA PHE A 183 -3.61 21.32 -1.77
C PHE A 183 -2.56 20.26 -1.45
N THR A 184 -2.92 18.98 -1.59
CA THR A 184 -1.98 17.86 -1.50
C THR A 184 -1.87 17.15 -2.84
N SER A 185 -0.68 17.17 -3.42
CA SER A 185 -0.32 16.36 -4.59
C SER A 185 0.21 15.02 -4.12
N HIS A 186 -0.46 13.93 -4.53
CA HIS A 186 -0.03 12.56 -4.22
C HIS A 186 0.97 12.07 -5.25
N SER A 187 1.00 12.67 -6.42
CA SER A 187 1.98 12.49 -7.48
C SER A 187 1.98 13.72 -8.37
N THR A 188 3.06 13.97 -9.12
CA THR A 188 3.02 14.99 -10.18
C THR A 188 2.53 14.35 -11.47
N LEU A 189 1.64 15.03 -12.21
CA LEU A 189 1.18 14.56 -13.52
C LEU A 189 2.38 14.29 -14.43
N LEU A 190 3.23 15.30 -14.63
CA LEU A 190 4.41 15.18 -15.50
C LEU A 190 5.36 14.07 -15.03
N GLY A 191 5.59 13.93 -13.72
CA GLY A 191 6.48 12.90 -13.18
C GLY A 191 6.06 11.50 -13.62
N ARG A 192 4.77 11.18 -13.53
CA ARG A 192 4.24 9.85 -13.92
C ARG A 192 4.43 9.56 -15.42
N TYR A 193 4.24 10.56 -16.28
CA TYR A 193 4.44 10.38 -17.72
C TYR A 193 5.93 10.38 -18.12
N LEU A 194 6.78 11.13 -17.42
CA LEU A 194 8.20 11.21 -17.73
C LEU A 194 8.97 9.98 -17.25
N SER A 195 8.60 9.44 -16.09
CA SER A 195 9.25 8.25 -15.52
C SER A 195 9.05 6.98 -16.35
N SER A 196 7.96 6.92 -17.12
CA SER A 196 7.66 5.80 -18.02
C SER A 196 8.37 5.90 -19.38
N GLY A 197 8.80 7.09 -19.79
CA GLY A 197 9.37 7.36 -21.11
C GLY A 197 10.88 7.61 -21.16
N SER A 198 11.51 8.00 -20.06
CA SER A 198 12.95 8.33 -20.00
C SER A 198 13.68 7.54 -18.92
N ALA A 199 14.85 6.97 -19.26
CA ALA A 199 15.70 6.25 -18.33
C ALA A 199 16.38 7.17 -17.28
N ASP A 200 16.39 8.49 -17.50
CA ASP A 200 17.14 9.46 -16.71
C ASP A 200 16.28 10.66 -16.29
N PHE A 201 15.12 10.38 -15.69
CA PHE A 201 14.16 11.40 -15.26
C PHE A 201 14.71 12.28 -14.13
N TYR A 202 15.11 11.70 -12.99
CA TYR A 202 15.48 12.48 -11.81
C TYR A 202 16.78 13.28 -11.97
N SER A 203 17.72 12.82 -12.79
CA SER A 203 18.97 13.57 -13.04
C SER A 203 18.72 14.78 -13.94
N ASN A 204 17.75 14.70 -14.86
CA ASN A 204 17.47 15.77 -15.82
C ASN A 204 16.30 16.68 -15.43
N ILE A 205 15.59 16.39 -14.33
CA ILE A 205 14.36 17.08 -13.93
C ILE A 205 14.49 18.62 -13.87
N LYS A 206 15.68 19.12 -13.51
CA LYS A 206 15.97 20.56 -13.40
C LYS A 206 15.98 21.26 -14.76
N ASN A 207 16.31 20.54 -15.83
CA ASN A 207 16.51 21.07 -17.17
C ASN A 207 15.29 20.84 -18.07
N LEU A 208 14.17 20.36 -17.52
CA LEU A 208 12.97 20.07 -18.31
C LEU A 208 12.14 21.33 -18.58
N GLU A 209 11.82 21.53 -19.85
CA GLU A 209 10.82 22.50 -20.31
C GLU A 209 9.41 21.93 -20.10
N VAL A 210 8.85 22.17 -18.91
CA VAL A 210 7.63 21.53 -18.40
C VAL A 210 6.41 21.74 -19.31
N GLU A 211 6.27 22.92 -19.91
CA GLU A 211 5.16 23.25 -20.81
C GLU A 211 5.27 22.51 -22.15
N GLU A 212 6.49 22.41 -22.69
CA GLU A 212 6.75 21.64 -23.92
C GLU A 212 6.51 20.14 -23.67
N GLU A 213 7.00 19.61 -22.56
CA GLU A 213 6.82 18.20 -22.20
C GLU A 213 5.34 17.85 -21.95
N ALA A 214 4.57 18.75 -21.34
CA ALA A 214 3.12 18.59 -21.18
C ALA A 214 2.39 18.66 -22.53
N GLY A 215 2.81 19.58 -23.41
CA GLY A 215 2.29 19.73 -24.77
C GLY A 215 2.52 18.49 -25.64
N LYS A 216 3.75 17.95 -25.67
CA LYS A 216 4.11 16.73 -26.40
C LYS A 216 3.25 15.51 -26.02
N ARG A 217 2.76 15.48 -24.78
CA ARG A 217 1.95 14.39 -24.23
C ARG A 217 0.45 14.65 -24.26
N GLY A 218 0.02 15.82 -24.75
CA GLY A 218 -1.39 16.19 -24.79
C GLY A 218 -2.03 16.37 -23.41
N ILE A 219 -1.23 16.68 -22.38
CA ILE A 219 -1.71 16.88 -21.00
C ILE A 219 -1.54 18.32 -20.51
N TYR A 220 -1.26 19.25 -21.42
CA TYR A 220 -1.01 20.67 -21.11
C TYR A 220 -2.11 21.27 -20.21
N HIS A 221 -3.38 21.11 -20.60
CA HIS A 221 -4.52 21.61 -19.83
C HIS A 221 -4.64 20.99 -18.44
N ARG A 222 -4.38 19.68 -18.31
CA ARG A 222 -4.39 18.97 -17.01
C ARG A 222 -3.26 19.46 -16.10
N TYR A 223 -2.06 19.61 -16.64
CA TYR A 223 -0.90 20.17 -15.95
C TYR A 223 -1.17 21.60 -15.45
N HIS A 224 -1.83 22.43 -16.24
CA HIS A 224 -2.18 23.79 -15.82
C HIS A 224 -3.21 23.82 -14.68
N ILE A 225 -4.11 22.83 -14.57
CA ILE A 225 -5.00 22.70 -13.40
C ILE A 225 -4.18 22.35 -12.16
N GLU A 226 -3.30 21.35 -12.23
CA GLU A 226 -2.40 20.95 -11.13
C GLU A 226 -1.55 22.14 -10.66
N ARG A 227 -0.93 22.86 -11.60
CA ARG A 227 -0.10 24.03 -11.32
C ARG A 227 -0.92 25.18 -10.72
N ALA A 228 -2.09 25.49 -11.29
CA ALA A 228 -2.93 26.56 -10.75
C ALA A 228 -3.41 26.23 -9.33
N ALA A 229 -3.84 24.99 -9.08
CA ALA A 229 -4.21 24.53 -7.74
C ALA A 229 -3.06 24.70 -6.75
N ALA A 230 -1.86 24.22 -7.12
CA ALA A 230 -0.69 24.34 -6.29
C ALA A 230 -0.31 25.78 -6.01
N HIS A 231 -0.36 26.69 -6.98
CA HIS A 231 0.02 28.11 -6.78
C HIS A 231 -1.05 28.93 -6.06
N CYS A 232 -2.34 28.57 -6.20
CA CYS A 232 -3.43 29.33 -5.59
C CYS A 232 -3.81 28.88 -4.18
N ALA A 233 -3.41 27.69 -3.74
CA ALA A 233 -3.66 27.21 -2.38
C ALA A 233 -2.86 27.99 -1.33
N ASP A 234 -3.43 28.22 -0.15
CA ASP A 234 -2.71 28.87 0.96
C ASP A 234 -1.56 27.98 1.45
N VAL A 235 -1.76 26.67 1.48
CA VAL A 235 -0.75 25.66 1.79
C VAL A 235 -0.69 24.60 0.69
N PHE A 236 0.52 24.30 0.21
CA PHE A 236 0.77 23.23 -0.75
C PHE A 236 1.61 22.13 -0.09
N THR A 237 1.21 20.88 -0.24
CA THR A 237 1.88 19.73 0.36
C THR A 237 2.08 18.61 -0.67
N ALA A 238 3.09 17.77 -0.43
CA ALA A 238 3.31 16.52 -1.15
C ALA A 238 3.31 15.35 -0.16
N VAL A 239 3.25 14.11 -0.64
CA VAL A 239 3.22 12.91 0.23
C VAL A 239 4.60 12.37 0.61
N SER A 240 5.66 12.85 -0.02
CA SER A 240 7.04 12.47 0.31
C SER A 240 8.03 13.56 -0.11
N GLN A 241 9.27 13.46 0.38
CA GLN A 241 10.34 14.37 0.01
C GLN A 241 10.74 14.25 -1.47
N ILE A 242 10.70 13.04 -2.04
CA ILE A 242 11.01 12.87 -3.46
C ILE A 242 9.93 13.51 -4.34
N THR A 243 8.66 13.36 -3.98
CA THR A 243 7.56 14.06 -4.66
C THR A 243 7.60 15.57 -4.41
N ALA A 244 8.06 16.02 -3.24
CA ALA A 244 8.25 17.44 -2.99
C ALA A 244 9.35 18.04 -3.87
N TYR A 245 10.46 17.31 -4.04
CA TYR A 245 11.52 17.65 -4.98
C TYR A 245 11.01 17.69 -6.43
N GLU A 246 10.17 16.74 -6.84
CA GLU A 246 9.52 16.79 -8.15
C GLU A 246 8.64 18.03 -8.31
N ALA A 247 7.75 18.29 -7.35
CA ALA A 247 6.83 19.41 -7.39
C ALA A 247 7.56 20.77 -7.49
N GLU A 248 8.66 20.94 -6.77
CA GLU A 248 9.51 22.13 -6.86
C GLU A 248 9.96 22.41 -8.30
N HIS A 249 10.30 21.37 -9.07
CA HIS A 249 10.83 21.51 -10.42
C HIS A 249 9.76 21.42 -11.52
N LEU A 250 8.73 20.61 -11.34
CA LEU A 250 7.68 20.37 -12.35
C LEU A 250 6.50 21.34 -12.18
N ILE A 251 6.01 21.52 -10.95
CA ILE A 251 4.90 22.41 -10.61
C ILE A 251 5.40 23.86 -10.40
N ARG A 252 6.71 24.04 -10.18
CA ARG A 252 7.36 25.34 -9.94
C ARG A 252 6.89 26.02 -8.65
N ARG A 253 6.50 25.24 -7.66
CA ARG A 253 6.25 25.67 -6.27
C ARG A 253 6.83 24.60 -5.36
N LYS A 254 7.72 24.99 -4.44
CA LYS A 254 8.18 24.09 -3.38
C LYS A 254 7.02 23.85 -2.40
N PRO A 255 6.67 22.59 -2.07
CA PRO A 255 5.67 22.33 -1.03
C PRO A 255 6.10 22.92 0.32
N ASP A 256 5.12 23.37 1.08
CA ASP A 256 5.26 23.89 2.43
C ASP A 256 5.55 22.79 3.46
N GLY A 257 5.21 21.54 3.14
CA GLY A 257 5.48 20.37 3.97
C GLY A 257 5.16 19.06 3.26
N VAL A 258 5.48 17.96 3.94
CA VAL A 258 5.21 16.60 3.50
C VAL A 258 4.13 16.00 4.41
N LEU A 259 3.14 15.34 3.80
CA LEU A 259 2.08 14.60 4.48
C LEU A 259 2.23 13.10 4.15
N PRO A 260 3.08 12.36 4.88
CA PRO A 260 3.28 10.94 4.64
C PRO A 260 1.98 10.16 4.83
N ASN A 261 1.77 9.12 4.02
CA ASN A 261 0.55 8.31 4.14
C ASN A 261 0.71 7.29 5.26
N GLY A 262 -0.08 7.44 6.33
CA GLY A 262 -0.17 6.48 7.41
C GLY A 262 -1.01 5.25 7.05
N LEU A 263 -1.01 4.30 7.98
CA LEU A 263 -1.84 3.10 7.98
C LEU A 263 -2.64 3.05 9.28
N ASN A 264 -3.73 2.28 9.31
CA ASN A 264 -4.35 1.88 10.58
C ASN A 264 -3.67 0.59 11.04
N THR A 265 -2.69 0.70 11.94
CA THR A 265 -1.83 -0.44 12.31
C THR A 265 -2.58 -1.49 13.13
N VAL A 266 -3.67 -1.12 13.80
CA VAL A 266 -4.52 -2.06 14.55
C VAL A 266 -5.05 -3.18 13.65
N LYS A 267 -5.28 -2.91 12.36
CA LYS A 267 -5.70 -3.93 11.40
C LYS A 267 -4.61 -4.95 11.07
N PHE A 268 -3.35 -4.55 11.20
CA PHE A 268 -2.20 -5.38 10.86
C PHE A 268 -1.53 -6.00 12.07
N SER A 269 -1.67 -5.37 13.23
CA SER A 269 -1.02 -5.72 14.48
C SER A 269 -1.55 -7.04 15.03
N ALA A 270 -0.61 -7.93 15.28
CA ALA A 270 -0.82 -9.18 15.97
C ALA A 270 0.36 -9.37 16.92
N MET A 271 0.49 -8.48 17.91
CA MET A 271 1.73 -8.25 18.70
C MET A 271 2.37 -9.49 19.34
N HIS A 272 1.66 -10.62 19.42
CA HIS A 272 2.24 -11.91 19.83
C HIS A 272 1.94 -13.10 18.91
N GLU A 273 1.10 -12.90 17.89
CA GLU A 273 0.63 -13.95 16.98
C GLU A 273 1.21 -13.86 15.57
N PHE A 274 1.80 -12.71 15.18
CA PHE A 274 2.27 -12.53 13.80
C PHE A 274 3.31 -13.59 13.36
N GLN A 275 4.14 -14.10 14.28
CA GLN A 275 5.06 -15.22 13.99
C GLN A 275 4.33 -16.55 13.75
N ASN A 276 3.23 -16.79 14.47
CA ASN A 276 2.37 -17.96 14.25
C ASN A 276 1.64 -17.82 12.92
N LEU A 277 1.10 -16.64 12.61
CA LEU A 277 0.46 -16.34 11.33
C LEU A 277 1.44 -16.50 10.17
N HIS A 278 2.70 -16.05 10.32
CA HIS A 278 3.75 -16.30 9.34
C HIS A 278 3.91 -17.80 9.09
N ALA A 279 4.02 -18.62 10.13
CA ALA A 279 4.17 -20.07 9.98
C ALA A 279 2.95 -20.73 9.30
N GLN A 280 1.74 -20.36 9.71
CA GLN A 280 0.48 -20.88 9.16
C GLN A 280 0.31 -20.52 7.68
N ASN A 281 0.50 -19.25 7.33
CA ASN A 281 0.36 -18.78 5.95
C ASN A 281 1.50 -19.28 5.06
N LYS A 282 2.72 -19.41 5.60
CA LYS A 282 3.84 -20.04 4.89
C LYS A 282 3.53 -21.50 4.55
N GLU A 283 2.83 -22.26 5.40
CA GLU A 283 2.44 -23.64 5.08
C GLU A 283 1.44 -23.71 3.91
N LYS A 284 0.52 -22.75 3.80
CA LYS A 284 -0.37 -22.64 2.62
C LYS A 284 0.42 -22.35 1.35
N ILE A 285 1.44 -21.49 1.44
CA ILE A 285 2.39 -21.28 0.32
C ILE A 285 3.18 -22.56 0.03
N HIS A 286 3.62 -23.31 1.04
CA HIS A 286 4.27 -24.62 0.87
C HIS A 286 3.39 -25.59 0.09
N ASP A 287 2.11 -25.69 0.43
CA ASP A 287 1.14 -26.52 -0.30
C ASP A 287 1.05 -26.11 -1.78
N PHE A 288 0.93 -24.80 -2.07
CA PHE A 288 0.95 -24.30 -3.44
C PHE A 288 2.25 -24.67 -4.16
N ILE A 289 3.42 -24.50 -3.53
CA ILE A 289 4.72 -24.79 -4.13
C ILE A 289 4.89 -26.28 -4.45
N ARG A 290 4.45 -27.19 -3.56
CA ARG A 290 4.45 -28.63 -3.83
C ARG A 290 3.62 -28.95 -5.08
N GLY A 291 2.45 -28.30 -5.23
CA GLY A 291 1.60 -28.43 -6.41
C GLY A 291 2.21 -27.82 -7.68
N HIS A 292 2.82 -26.65 -7.59
CA HIS A 292 3.39 -25.93 -8.73
C HIS A 292 4.65 -26.62 -9.29
N PHE A 293 5.48 -27.16 -8.40
CA PHE A 293 6.73 -27.88 -8.71
C PHE A 293 6.54 -29.40 -8.75
N TYR A 294 5.32 -29.90 -8.92
CA TYR A 294 5.08 -31.34 -8.98
C TYR A 294 5.95 -32.02 -10.07
N GLY A 295 6.54 -33.16 -9.74
CA GLY A 295 7.51 -33.86 -10.59
C GLY A 295 8.91 -33.24 -10.65
N HIS A 296 9.09 -32.03 -10.14
CA HIS A 296 10.37 -31.29 -10.04
C HIS A 296 10.58 -30.71 -8.63
N TYR A 297 9.98 -31.34 -7.62
CA TYR A 297 10.12 -30.95 -6.22
C TYR A 297 11.40 -31.57 -5.65
N ASP A 298 12.55 -30.98 -6.00
CA ASP A 298 13.91 -31.46 -5.73
C ASP A 298 14.67 -30.61 -4.71
N PHE A 299 13.97 -29.74 -3.98
CA PHE A 299 14.53 -28.84 -2.97
C PHE A 299 13.74 -28.88 -1.66
N ASP A 300 14.41 -28.54 -0.56
CA ASP A 300 13.85 -28.54 0.79
C ASP A 300 13.11 -27.23 1.10
N LEU A 301 11.83 -27.33 1.48
CA LEU A 301 11.01 -26.17 1.86
C LEU A 301 11.40 -25.55 3.19
N ASP A 302 11.99 -26.32 4.12
CA ASP A 302 12.53 -25.75 5.36
C ASP A 302 13.74 -24.85 5.09
N ASN A 303 14.43 -25.10 3.97
CA ASN A 303 15.53 -24.30 3.46
C ASN A 303 15.16 -23.48 2.21
N THR A 304 13.87 -23.11 2.08
CA THR A 304 13.37 -22.25 1.01
C THR A 304 12.90 -20.90 1.55
N LEU A 305 13.27 -19.82 0.87
CA LEU A 305 12.80 -18.46 1.15
C LEU A 305 11.83 -17.98 0.07
N TYR A 306 10.82 -17.25 0.51
CA TYR A 306 9.80 -16.63 -0.34
C TYR A 306 10.04 -15.14 -0.42
N VAL A 307 10.38 -14.69 -1.62
CA VAL A 307 10.57 -13.28 -1.95
C VAL A 307 9.43 -12.88 -2.86
N PHE A 308 8.90 -11.67 -2.75
CA PHE A 308 7.84 -11.23 -3.65
C PHE A 308 7.95 -9.76 -4.02
N THR A 309 7.42 -9.43 -5.19
CA THR A 309 7.06 -8.07 -5.57
C THR A 309 5.58 -8.03 -5.94
N ALA A 310 4.90 -6.93 -5.61
CA ALA A 310 3.47 -6.79 -5.83
C ALA A 310 3.08 -5.34 -6.13
N GLY A 311 2.00 -5.17 -6.88
CA GLY A 311 1.41 -3.85 -7.15
C GLY A 311 0.71 -3.77 -8.50
N HIS A 312 0.42 -2.55 -8.93
CA HIS A 312 -0.03 -2.30 -10.30
C HIS A 312 1.02 -2.75 -11.31
N TYR A 313 0.55 -3.20 -12.47
CA TYR A 313 1.44 -3.61 -13.56
C TYR A 313 2.09 -2.38 -14.21
N GLU A 314 3.18 -1.92 -13.61
CA GLU A 314 4.06 -0.87 -14.16
C GLU A 314 5.51 -1.38 -14.18
N PHE A 315 5.90 -2.07 -15.26
CA PHE A 315 7.16 -2.82 -15.36
C PHE A 315 8.42 -2.02 -14.97
N LYS A 316 8.53 -0.76 -15.41
CA LYS A 316 9.68 0.12 -15.10
C LYS A 316 9.51 0.89 -13.79
N ASN A 317 8.35 1.54 -13.59
CA ASN A 317 8.11 2.37 -12.40
C ASN A 317 8.18 1.57 -11.11
N LYS A 318 7.64 0.34 -11.08
CA LYS A 318 7.74 -0.58 -9.94
C LYS A 318 9.05 -1.37 -9.89
N GLY A 319 9.96 -1.15 -10.86
CA GLY A 319 11.29 -1.75 -10.89
C GLY A 319 11.31 -3.26 -11.12
N VAL A 320 10.29 -3.82 -11.78
CA VAL A 320 10.20 -5.27 -12.04
C VAL A 320 11.33 -5.73 -12.95
N ASP A 321 11.75 -4.87 -13.87
CA ASP A 321 12.95 -5.07 -14.70
C ASP A 321 14.21 -5.29 -13.85
N MET A 322 14.44 -4.40 -12.89
CA MET A 322 15.56 -4.48 -11.95
C MET A 322 15.44 -5.67 -11.01
N PHE A 323 14.22 -6.01 -10.56
CA PHE A 323 13.97 -7.19 -9.74
C PHE A 323 14.39 -8.47 -10.46
N ILE A 324 13.90 -8.70 -11.69
CA ILE A 324 14.19 -9.92 -12.46
C ILE A 324 15.70 -10.04 -12.77
N GLU A 325 16.35 -8.96 -13.18
CA GLU A 325 17.79 -8.94 -13.44
C GLU A 325 18.59 -9.27 -12.16
N SER A 326 18.19 -8.69 -11.02
CA SER A 326 18.85 -8.94 -9.73
C SER A 326 18.64 -10.38 -9.25
N LEU A 327 17.49 -11.01 -9.54
CA LEU A 327 17.25 -12.43 -9.27
C LEU A 327 18.18 -13.34 -10.07
N SER A 328 18.49 -12.98 -11.33
CA SER A 328 19.43 -13.75 -12.16
C SER A 328 20.85 -13.71 -11.60
N ARG A 329 21.28 -12.54 -11.13
CA ARG A 329 22.58 -12.38 -10.45
C ARG A 329 22.62 -13.08 -9.11
N LEU A 330 21.53 -13.02 -8.33
CA LEU A 330 21.38 -13.78 -7.11
C LEU A 330 21.52 -15.29 -7.39
N ASN A 331 20.87 -15.81 -8.42
CA ASN A 331 20.98 -17.21 -8.83
C ASN A 331 22.44 -17.60 -9.09
N SER A 332 23.13 -16.81 -9.92
CA SER A 332 24.54 -17.04 -10.26
C SER A 332 25.44 -17.01 -9.02
N ARG A 333 25.24 -16.05 -8.11
CA ARG A 333 26.01 -15.92 -6.87
C ARG A 333 25.73 -17.07 -5.90
N MET A 334 24.48 -17.50 -5.76
CA MET A 334 24.09 -18.65 -4.92
C MET A 334 24.66 -19.96 -5.44
N ILE A 335 24.70 -20.15 -6.76
CA ILE A 335 25.36 -21.31 -7.38
C ILE A 335 26.87 -21.25 -7.12
N ALA A 336 27.51 -20.09 -7.33
CA ALA A 336 28.95 -19.91 -7.15
C ALA A 336 29.41 -20.15 -5.71
N CYS A 337 28.62 -19.74 -4.71
CA CYS A 337 28.92 -20.01 -3.30
C CYS A 337 28.39 -21.36 -2.79
N ASN A 338 27.87 -22.21 -3.68
CA ASN A 338 27.26 -23.49 -3.36
C ASN A 338 26.22 -23.43 -2.23
N SER A 339 25.36 -22.40 -2.28
CA SER A 339 24.32 -22.22 -1.28
C SER A 339 23.34 -23.40 -1.30
N PRO A 340 23.00 -23.98 -0.13
CA PRO A 340 21.99 -25.04 -0.05
C PRO A 340 20.56 -24.48 -0.09
N LEU A 341 20.39 -23.15 0.02
CA LEU A 341 19.09 -22.50 0.05
C LEU A 341 18.46 -22.41 -1.34
N THR A 342 17.14 -22.47 -1.38
CA THR A 342 16.34 -22.15 -2.56
C THR A 342 15.58 -20.85 -2.31
N VAL A 343 15.51 -19.97 -3.30
CA VAL A 343 14.62 -18.81 -3.29
C VAL A 343 13.51 -19.05 -4.29
N VAL A 344 12.26 -18.82 -3.90
CA VAL A 344 11.13 -18.75 -4.83
C VAL A 344 10.62 -17.31 -4.82
N ALA A 345 10.74 -16.66 -5.98
CA ALA A 345 10.36 -15.27 -6.20
C ALA A 345 8.99 -15.18 -6.86
N PHE A 346 8.05 -14.51 -6.20
CA PHE A 346 6.72 -14.23 -6.71
C PHE A 346 6.65 -12.83 -7.33
N ILE A 347 5.97 -12.72 -8.45
CA ILE A 347 5.59 -11.43 -9.07
C ILE A 347 4.07 -11.41 -9.10
N VAL A 348 3.44 -10.53 -8.30
CA VAL A 348 1.97 -10.43 -8.17
C VAL A 348 1.52 -9.11 -8.77
N MET A 349 1.21 -9.11 -10.06
CA MET A 349 0.84 -7.90 -10.81
C MET A 349 -0.27 -8.20 -11.81
N PRO A 350 -1.49 -7.68 -11.62
CA PRO A 350 -2.63 -7.99 -12.48
C PRO A 350 -2.37 -7.66 -13.95
N ALA A 351 -2.60 -8.63 -14.83
CA ALA A 351 -2.43 -8.49 -16.28
C ALA A 351 -3.67 -9.04 -17.03
N ALA A 352 -3.73 -8.81 -18.34
CA ALA A 352 -4.76 -9.41 -19.18
C ALA A 352 -4.52 -10.92 -19.33
N THR A 353 -5.47 -11.73 -18.84
CA THR A 353 -5.38 -13.20 -18.83
C THR A 353 -6.66 -13.88 -19.32
N GLN A 354 -6.54 -15.16 -19.69
CA GLN A 354 -7.63 -16.07 -20.04
C GLN A 354 -7.66 -17.25 -19.06
N SER A 355 -8.09 -16.98 -17.83
CA SER A 355 -8.17 -17.96 -16.73
C SER A 355 -6.81 -18.59 -16.38
N PHE A 356 -6.84 -19.55 -15.45
CA PHE A 356 -5.65 -20.29 -15.00
C PHE A 356 -5.14 -21.23 -16.08
N ALA A 357 -3.82 -21.42 -16.13
CA ALA A 357 -3.25 -22.45 -16.99
C ALA A 357 -3.66 -23.84 -16.47
N VAL A 358 -4.04 -24.73 -17.39
CA VAL A 358 -4.47 -26.11 -17.06
C VAL A 358 -3.40 -26.83 -16.25
N GLU A 359 -2.13 -26.59 -16.58
CA GLU A 359 -0.98 -27.19 -15.90
C GLU A 359 -0.86 -26.75 -14.43
N SER A 360 -1.18 -25.50 -14.11
CA SER A 360 -1.20 -24.98 -12.74
C SER A 360 -2.29 -25.65 -11.92
N LEU A 361 -3.51 -25.76 -12.45
CA LEU A 361 -4.65 -26.41 -11.80
C LEU A 361 -4.40 -27.91 -11.60
N LYS A 362 -3.85 -28.58 -12.63
CA LYS A 362 -3.50 -29.99 -12.58
C LYS A 362 -2.50 -30.28 -11.46
N GLY A 363 -1.46 -29.46 -11.32
CA GLY A 363 -0.45 -29.60 -10.26
C GLY A 363 -1.05 -29.57 -8.85
N GLN A 364 -1.97 -28.64 -8.59
CA GLN A 364 -2.69 -28.58 -7.30
C GLN A 364 -3.62 -29.78 -7.11
N ALA A 365 -4.33 -30.21 -8.16
CA ALA A 365 -5.24 -31.35 -8.08
C ALA A 365 -4.52 -32.68 -7.78
N VAL A 366 -3.39 -32.96 -8.44
CA VAL A 366 -2.65 -34.23 -8.23
C VAL A 366 -2.01 -34.30 -6.85
N THR A 367 -1.51 -33.19 -6.34
CA THR A 367 -0.91 -33.11 -4.99
C THR A 367 -1.96 -33.17 -3.90
N LYS A 368 -3.12 -32.53 -4.10
CA LYS A 368 -4.28 -32.67 -3.21
C LYS A 368 -4.76 -34.12 -3.12
N GLN A 369 -4.93 -34.81 -4.24
CA GLN A 369 -5.33 -36.22 -4.24
C GLN A 369 -4.30 -37.14 -3.55
N LEU A 370 -3.00 -36.83 -3.68
CA LEU A 370 -1.96 -37.55 -2.96
C LEU A 370 -2.09 -37.33 -1.45
N LYS A 371 -2.27 -36.08 -1.00
CA LYS A 371 -2.46 -35.72 0.41
C LYS A 371 -3.68 -36.41 1.01
N GLU A 372 -4.83 -36.38 0.32
CA GLU A 372 -6.05 -37.09 0.72
C GLU A 372 -5.82 -38.61 0.83
N THR A 373 -5.16 -39.21 -0.16
CA THR A 373 -4.84 -40.65 -0.13
C THR A 373 -3.92 -41.00 1.05
N ILE A 374 -2.95 -40.14 1.37
CA ILE A 374 -2.06 -40.34 2.52
C ILE A 374 -2.85 -40.23 3.83
N ASN A 375 -3.74 -39.25 3.96
CA ASN A 375 -4.58 -39.09 5.14
C ASN A 375 -5.44 -40.34 5.41
N ASP A 376 -6.11 -40.86 4.38
CA ASP A 376 -6.90 -42.09 4.48
C ASP A 376 -6.05 -43.30 4.90
N ILE A 377 -4.80 -43.38 4.43
CA ILE A 377 -3.87 -44.45 4.81
C ILE A 377 -3.44 -44.28 6.27
N THR A 378 -3.12 -43.05 6.70
CA THR A 378 -2.70 -42.77 8.06
C THR A 378 -3.80 -43.03 9.09
N GLU A 379 -5.06 -42.72 8.76
CA GLU A 379 -6.20 -43.05 9.62
C GLU A 379 -6.34 -44.57 9.80
N LYS A 380 -6.23 -45.33 8.72
CA LYS A 380 -6.24 -46.81 8.77
C LYS A 380 -5.06 -47.38 9.54
N ILE A 381 -3.87 -46.78 9.42
CA ILE A 381 -2.70 -47.15 10.22
C ILE A 381 -3.00 -46.91 11.70
N GLY A 382 -3.51 -45.73 12.05
CA GLY A 382 -3.89 -45.37 13.41
C GLY A 382 -4.90 -46.34 14.01
N GLN A 383 -5.93 -46.70 13.24
CA GLN A 383 -6.93 -47.70 13.67
C GLN A 383 -6.32 -49.07 13.93
N ARG A 384 -5.42 -49.57 13.05
CA ARG A 384 -4.75 -50.86 13.26
C ARG A 384 -3.87 -50.86 14.51
N ILE A 385 -3.11 -49.79 14.72
CA ILE A 385 -2.29 -49.60 15.93
C ILE A 385 -3.19 -49.61 17.16
N PHE A 386 -4.26 -48.81 17.15
CA PHE A 386 -5.20 -48.73 18.26
C PHE A 386 -5.86 -50.07 18.56
N GLU A 387 -6.39 -50.77 17.56
CA GLU A 387 -7.07 -52.04 17.76
C GLU A 387 -6.15 -53.13 18.32
N LYS A 388 -4.91 -53.22 17.84
CA LYS A 388 -3.96 -54.23 18.33
C LYS A 388 -3.50 -53.93 19.75
N ALA A 389 -3.18 -52.66 20.04
CA ALA A 389 -2.78 -52.22 21.37
C ALA A 389 -3.92 -52.35 22.40
N ALA A 390 -5.15 -51.94 22.04
CA ALA A 390 -6.31 -51.98 22.93
C ALA A 390 -6.78 -53.39 23.27
N ARG A 391 -6.41 -54.40 22.47
CA ARG A 391 -6.71 -55.82 22.74
C ARG A 391 -5.75 -56.45 23.76
N TYR A 392 -4.75 -55.73 24.26
CA TYR A 392 -3.84 -56.24 25.27
C TYR A 392 -4.56 -56.49 26.60
N GLY A 393 -4.66 -57.76 26.99
CA GLY A 393 -5.28 -58.20 28.24
C GLY A 393 -4.28 -58.76 29.27
N GLY A 394 -2.98 -58.59 29.05
CA GLY A 394 -1.90 -59.28 29.79
C GLY A 394 -1.26 -60.41 28.97
N GLY A 395 0.08 -60.54 29.04
CA GLY A 395 0.88 -61.41 28.17
C GLY A 395 2.17 -60.72 27.70
N ASP A 396 2.84 -61.27 26.68
CA ASP A 396 4.02 -60.63 26.07
C ASP A 396 3.60 -59.33 25.35
N ILE A 397 4.25 -58.23 25.69
CA ILE A 397 3.96 -56.90 25.16
C ILE A 397 4.28 -56.78 23.67
N VAL A 398 5.18 -57.62 23.15
CA VAL A 398 5.56 -57.63 21.73
C VAL A 398 4.36 -57.97 20.84
N ASP A 399 3.48 -58.87 21.30
CA ASP A 399 2.28 -59.29 20.57
C ASP A 399 1.19 -58.20 20.52
N ALA A 400 1.25 -57.24 21.45
CA ALA A 400 0.33 -56.09 21.51
C ALA A 400 0.73 -54.96 20.55
N ILE A 401 1.93 -55.00 19.96
CA ILE A 401 2.45 -53.97 19.06
C ILE A 401 2.27 -54.42 17.61
N VAL A 402 1.86 -53.49 16.74
CA VAL A 402 1.72 -53.77 15.30
C VAL A 402 3.10 -53.88 14.66
N ASP A 403 3.31 -54.93 13.87
CA ASP A 403 4.56 -55.10 13.13
C ASP A 403 4.65 -54.05 12.01
N PRO A 404 5.82 -53.43 11.76
CA PRO A 404 5.98 -52.44 10.69
C PRO A 404 5.48 -52.88 9.30
N SER A 405 5.54 -54.17 8.99
CA SER A 405 5.04 -54.73 7.72
C SER A 405 3.51 -54.74 7.62
N GLU A 406 2.79 -54.76 8.74
CA GLU A 406 1.32 -54.74 8.84
C GLU A 406 0.75 -53.31 8.76
N LEU A 407 1.59 -52.29 8.98
CA LEU A 407 1.18 -50.88 8.92
C LEU A 407 0.71 -50.49 7.52
N LEU A 408 1.35 -50.97 6.44
CA LEU A 408 0.97 -50.60 5.09
C LEU A 408 0.56 -51.82 4.25
N THR A 409 -0.75 -51.98 4.03
CA THR A 409 -1.27 -53.11 3.24
C THR A 409 -0.85 -53.02 1.78
N ASN A 410 -0.93 -54.15 1.07
CA ASN A 410 -0.70 -54.17 -0.39
C ASN A 410 -1.71 -53.28 -1.14
N LYS A 411 -2.95 -53.17 -0.66
CA LYS A 411 -3.96 -52.27 -1.22
C LYS A 411 -3.51 -50.82 -1.09
N ASP A 412 -3.08 -50.40 0.10
CA ASP A 412 -2.57 -49.05 0.37
C ASP A 412 -1.36 -48.73 -0.51
N LYS A 413 -0.41 -49.67 -0.62
CA LYS A 413 0.76 -49.55 -1.51
C LYS A 413 0.37 -49.32 -2.97
N VAL A 414 -0.64 -50.04 -3.49
CA VAL A 414 -1.11 -49.88 -4.87
C VAL A 414 -1.75 -48.50 -5.09
N PHE A 415 -2.60 -48.03 -4.18
CA PHE A 415 -3.20 -46.69 -4.28
C PHE A 415 -2.13 -45.59 -4.22
N LEU A 416 -1.19 -45.69 -3.28
CA LEU A 416 -0.08 -44.74 -3.16
C LEU A 416 0.78 -44.72 -4.44
N LYS A 417 1.16 -45.88 -4.98
CA LYS A 417 1.91 -45.98 -6.25
C LYS A 417 1.17 -45.31 -7.41
N ARG A 418 -0.16 -45.47 -7.52
CA ARG A 418 -0.96 -44.79 -8.55
C ARG A 418 -0.89 -43.27 -8.43
N ARG A 419 -0.93 -42.73 -7.21
CA ARG A 419 -0.80 -41.28 -6.97
C ARG A 419 0.62 -40.78 -7.28
N VAL A 420 1.65 -41.53 -6.91
CA VAL A 420 3.05 -41.19 -7.24
C VAL A 420 3.28 -41.16 -8.75
N ILE A 421 2.74 -42.12 -9.51
CA ILE A 421 2.86 -42.13 -10.97
C ILE A 421 2.19 -40.89 -11.59
N ALA A 422 1.07 -40.42 -11.03
CA ALA A 422 0.37 -39.24 -11.51
C ALA A 422 1.15 -37.92 -11.31
N LEU A 423 2.17 -37.91 -10.44
CA LEU A 423 3.07 -36.75 -10.26
C LEU A 423 4.11 -36.62 -11.38
N LYS A 424 4.21 -37.58 -12.29
CA LYS A 424 5.18 -37.50 -13.39
C LYS A 424 4.80 -36.35 -14.34
N ARG A 425 5.77 -35.49 -14.63
CA ARG A 425 5.66 -34.35 -15.54
C ARG A 425 6.74 -34.42 -16.62
N GLY A 426 6.43 -33.91 -17.81
CA GLY A 426 7.36 -33.89 -18.95
C GLY A 426 8.15 -32.59 -19.12
N GLY A 427 7.56 -31.44 -18.79
CA GLY A 427 8.19 -30.12 -18.92
C GLY A 427 8.55 -29.51 -17.55
N TRP A 428 9.38 -28.47 -17.54
CA TRP A 428 9.75 -27.76 -16.31
C TRP A 428 8.58 -26.99 -15.69
N PRO A 429 8.60 -26.71 -14.37
CA PRO A 429 7.59 -25.90 -13.68
C PRO A 429 7.38 -24.55 -14.39
N PRO A 430 6.12 -24.12 -14.60
CA PRO A 430 5.86 -22.93 -15.41
C PRO A 430 6.30 -21.67 -14.66
N ILE A 431 6.72 -20.66 -15.40
CA ILE A 431 7.08 -19.34 -14.85
C ILE A 431 5.85 -18.45 -14.64
N VAL A 432 4.67 -18.85 -15.10
CA VAL A 432 3.41 -18.11 -14.99
C VAL A 432 2.25 -19.05 -14.66
N THR A 433 1.30 -18.58 -13.85
CA THR A 433 0.18 -19.40 -13.38
C THR A 433 -1.05 -19.38 -14.30
N HIS A 434 -1.15 -18.40 -15.19
CA HIS A 434 -2.30 -18.11 -16.05
C HIS A 434 -1.97 -18.23 -17.54
N ASN A 435 -3.01 -18.31 -18.38
CA ASN A 435 -2.85 -18.10 -19.81
C ASN A 435 -2.87 -16.58 -20.07
N MET A 436 -1.75 -16.01 -20.51
CA MET A 436 -1.69 -14.58 -20.85
C MET A 436 -2.37 -14.32 -22.18
N VAL A 437 -3.06 -13.18 -22.33
CA VAL A 437 -3.62 -12.76 -23.62
C VAL A 437 -2.49 -12.52 -24.64
N ASP A 438 -1.47 -11.77 -24.23
CA ASP A 438 -0.34 -11.36 -25.07
C ASP A 438 1.00 -11.87 -24.53
N ASP A 439 1.11 -13.19 -24.33
CA ASP A 439 2.29 -13.84 -23.72
C ASP A 439 3.63 -13.44 -24.36
N SER A 440 3.69 -13.34 -25.69
CA SER A 440 4.93 -13.11 -26.43
C SER A 440 5.46 -11.67 -26.37
N THR A 441 4.60 -10.71 -26.00
CA THR A 441 4.96 -9.30 -25.90
C THR A 441 4.97 -8.81 -24.45
N ASP A 442 4.50 -9.63 -23.50
CA ASP A 442 4.51 -9.34 -22.08
C ASP A 442 5.93 -9.03 -21.56
N PRO A 443 6.17 -7.81 -21.03
CA PRO A 443 7.50 -7.39 -20.58
C PRO A 443 8.09 -8.25 -19.46
N ILE A 444 7.26 -8.71 -18.52
CA ILE A 444 7.70 -9.53 -17.37
C ILE A 444 8.17 -10.90 -17.88
N LEU A 445 7.35 -11.58 -18.67
CA LEU A 445 7.69 -12.89 -19.23
C LEU A 445 8.90 -12.82 -20.16
N ASN A 446 8.97 -11.81 -21.02
CA ASN A 446 10.12 -11.62 -21.90
C ASN A 446 11.40 -11.36 -21.12
N SER A 447 11.35 -10.59 -20.04
CA SER A 447 12.50 -10.37 -19.16
C SER A 447 12.94 -11.68 -18.47
N ILE A 448 12.01 -12.45 -17.90
CA ILE A 448 12.29 -13.76 -17.27
C ILE A 448 12.97 -14.71 -18.28
N ARG A 449 12.45 -14.78 -19.51
CA ARG A 449 13.00 -15.60 -20.60
C ARG A 449 14.39 -15.10 -21.01
N HIS A 450 14.58 -13.80 -21.10
CA HIS A 450 15.84 -13.18 -21.47
C HIS A 450 16.96 -13.55 -20.49
N VAL A 451 16.68 -13.45 -19.18
CA VAL A 451 17.65 -13.81 -18.12
C VAL A 451 17.73 -15.33 -17.85
N ARG A 452 16.91 -16.13 -18.55
CA ARG A 452 16.87 -17.60 -18.48
C ARG A 452 16.51 -18.19 -17.10
N LEU A 453 15.72 -17.47 -16.30
CA LEU A 453 15.16 -17.99 -15.05
C LEU A 453 13.88 -18.79 -15.32
N ILE A 454 14.04 -19.98 -15.89
CA ILE A 454 12.96 -20.83 -16.39
C ILE A 454 12.69 -22.06 -15.50
N ASN A 455 13.01 -21.93 -14.20
CA ASN A 455 12.79 -22.95 -13.17
C ASN A 455 13.49 -24.30 -13.47
N ASN A 456 14.69 -24.25 -14.04
CA ASN A 456 15.50 -25.44 -14.24
C ASN A 456 15.89 -26.04 -12.87
N PRO A 457 15.95 -27.38 -12.71
CA PRO A 457 16.52 -28.02 -11.51
C PRO A 457 17.83 -27.39 -10.99
N GLY A 458 18.73 -26.97 -11.88
CA GLY A 458 20.00 -26.33 -11.50
C GLY A 458 19.88 -24.92 -10.89
N ASP A 459 18.75 -24.24 -11.08
CA ASP A 459 18.55 -22.89 -10.56
C ASP A 459 18.33 -22.91 -9.03
N ARG A 460 19.05 -22.07 -8.30
CA ARG A 460 18.79 -21.80 -6.87
C ARG A 460 17.67 -20.79 -6.65
N VAL A 461 17.37 -19.97 -7.67
CA VAL A 461 16.26 -19.01 -7.67
C VAL A 461 15.20 -19.48 -8.66
N LYS A 462 13.98 -19.69 -8.17
CA LYS A 462 12.79 -20.02 -8.97
C LYS A 462 11.90 -18.79 -9.08
N VAL A 463 11.14 -18.67 -10.16
CA VAL A 463 10.25 -17.53 -10.44
C VAL A 463 8.83 -18.00 -10.73
N ILE A 464 7.85 -17.28 -10.17
CA ILE A 464 6.42 -17.48 -10.39
C ILE A 464 5.75 -16.12 -10.61
N PHE A 465 5.31 -15.87 -11.83
CA PHE A 465 4.45 -14.76 -12.17
C PHE A 465 2.98 -15.14 -11.95
N HIS A 466 2.32 -14.42 -11.04
CA HIS A 466 0.90 -14.54 -10.73
C HIS A 466 0.17 -13.26 -11.20
N PRO A 467 -0.34 -13.22 -12.44
CA PRO A 467 -0.92 -12.04 -13.07
C PRO A 467 -2.37 -11.71 -12.64
N GLU A 468 -2.70 -11.94 -11.37
CA GLU A 468 -4.02 -11.66 -10.78
C GLU A 468 -3.85 -11.11 -9.36
N MET A 469 -4.86 -10.42 -8.83
CA MET A 469 -4.87 -10.07 -7.41
C MET A 469 -5.03 -11.33 -6.56
N MET A 470 -4.34 -11.37 -5.42
CA MET A 470 -4.48 -12.46 -4.45
C MET A 470 -5.91 -12.51 -3.89
N SER A 471 -6.48 -13.72 -3.81
CA SER A 471 -7.78 -13.97 -3.21
C SER A 471 -7.82 -15.33 -2.53
N SER A 472 -8.42 -15.36 -1.33
CA SER A 472 -8.73 -16.59 -0.59
C SER A 472 -9.65 -17.55 -1.37
N GLY A 473 -10.43 -17.04 -2.32
CA GLY A 473 -11.24 -17.85 -3.24
C GLY A 473 -10.46 -18.50 -4.39
N SER A 474 -9.19 -18.16 -4.59
CA SER A 474 -8.39 -18.69 -5.71
C SER A 474 -8.13 -20.19 -5.53
N PRO A 475 -8.35 -21.03 -6.57
CA PRO A 475 -8.08 -22.47 -6.51
C PRO A 475 -6.57 -22.81 -6.52
N LEU A 476 -5.68 -21.82 -6.67
CA LEU A 476 -4.24 -22.03 -6.69
C LEU A 476 -3.60 -21.84 -5.32
N ILE A 477 -3.50 -20.58 -4.84
CA ILE A 477 -2.81 -20.25 -3.59
C ILE A 477 -3.80 -20.18 -2.41
N GLY A 478 -5.05 -19.74 -2.65
CA GLY A 478 -6.09 -19.66 -1.61
C GLY A 478 -5.73 -18.73 -0.45
N LEU A 479 -5.07 -17.60 -0.74
CA LEU A 479 -4.68 -16.58 0.24
C LEU A 479 -5.11 -15.19 -0.24
N ASP A 480 -5.64 -14.39 0.67
CA ASP A 480 -5.75 -12.95 0.45
C ASP A 480 -4.36 -12.30 0.52
N TYR A 481 -4.24 -11.08 -0.03
CA TYR A 481 -2.94 -10.43 -0.18
C TYR A 481 -2.16 -10.31 1.14
N GLU A 482 -2.81 -9.88 2.22
CA GLU A 482 -2.16 -9.71 3.52
C GLU A 482 -1.62 -11.03 4.09
N ASP A 483 -2.39 -12.11 3.96
CA ASP A 483 -1.95 -13.44 4.41
C ASP A 483 -0.77 -13.96 3.58
N PHE A 484 -0.79 -13.72 2.27
CA PHE A 484 0.33 -14.03 1.40
C PHE A 484 1.59 -13.26 1.80
N VAL A 485 1.49 -11.97 2.09
CA VAL A 485 2.62 -11.16 2.58
C VAL A 485 3.15 -11.74 3.89
N ARG A 486 2.29 -12.01 4.87
CA ARG A 486 2.67 -12.63 6.15
C ARG A 486 3.38 -13.97 5.97
N GLY A 487 2.98 -14.77 4.98
CA GLY A 487 3.62 -16.05 4.66
C GLY A 487 4.99 -15.92 3.97
N CYS A 488 5.28 -14.77 3.37
CA CYS A 488 6.56 -14.49 2.72
C CYS A 488 7.68 -14.15 3.71
N HIS A 489 8.91 -14.07 3.20
CA HIS A 489 10.10 -13.77 4.00
C HIS A 489 10.65 -12.37 3.74
N LEU A 490 10.49 -11.86 2.51
CA LEU A 490 11.03 -10.57 2.08
C LEU A 490 10.18 -9.97 0.96
N GLY A 491 9.68 -8.75 1.14
CA GLY A 491 9.13 -7.94 0.07
C GLY A 491 10.23 -7.21 -0.69
N VAL A 492 10.16 -7.14 -2.03
CA VAL A 492 11.18 -6.48 -2.85
C VAL A 492 10.49 -5.52 -3.83
N PHE A 493 10.62 -4.22 -3.56
CA PHE A 493 9.94 -3.13 -4.27
C PHE A 493 10.99 -2.12 -4.73
N PRO A 494 11.83 -2.47 -5.72
CA PRO A 494 12.92 -1.63 -6.16
C PRO A 494 12.41 -0.51 -7.07
N SER A 495 11.40 0.25 -6.66
CA SER A 495 10.68 1.21 -7.50
C SER A 495 11.57 2.34 -8.03
N TYR A 496 11.31 2.75 -9.26
CA TYR A 496 11.88 3.94 -9.88
C TYR A 496 11.00 5.17 -9.66
N TYR A 497 9.68 5.03 -9.80
CA TYR A 497 8.72 6.09 -9.56
C TYR A 497 7.63 5.60 -8.62
N GLU A 498 7.70 6.03 -7.37
CA GLU A 498 6.75 5.65 -6.33
C GLU A 498 6.60 6.79 -5.33
N PRO A 499 5.57 7.64 -5.51
CA PRO A 499 5.40 8.85 -4.70
C PRO A 499 5.33 8.59 -3.19
N TRP A 500 4.73 7.45 -2.80
CA TRP A 500 4.74 6.97 -1.42
C TRP A 500 5.37 5.58 -1.33
N GLY A 501 4.62 4.51 -1.53
CA GLY A 501 5.11 3.14 -1.33
C GLY A 501 4.30 2.40 -0.29
N THR A 502 3.02 2.17 -0.59
CA THR A 502 2.10 1.48 0.33
C THR A 502 2.51 0.03 0.57
N ALA A 503 2.97 -0.69 -0.47
CA ALA A 503 3.34 -2.10 -0.35
C ALA A 503 4.49 -2.35 0.68
N PRO A 504 5.63 -1.62 0.65
CA PRO A 504 6.65 -1.78 1.69
C PRO A 504 6.19 -1.28 3.08
N ALA A 505 5.31 -0.28 3.15
CA ALA A 505 4.71 0.15 4.41
C ALA A 505 3.82 -0.94 5.04
N GLU A 506 2.95 -1.57 4.23
CA GLU A 506 2.13 -2.71 4.64
C GLU A 506 2.99 -3.92 5.05
N CYS A 507 4.08 -4.20 4.32
CA CYS A 507 5.04 -5.25 4.73
C CYS A 507 5.59 -4.98 6.12
N THR A 508 5.98 -3.72 6.38
CA THR A 508 6.53 -3.31 7.68
C THR A 508 5.49 -3.46 8.79
N ALA A 509 4.25 -3.02 8.55
CA ALA A 509 3.14 -3.18 9.49
C ALA A 509 2.81 -4.65 9.79
N MET A 510 3.09 -5.57 8.86
CA MET A 510 2.93 -7.02 9.04
C MET A 510 4.19 -7.74 9.56
N GLY A 511 5.25 -7.00 9.91
CA GLY A 511 6.51 -7.57 10.40
C GLY A 511 7.33 -8.31 9.34
N VAL A 512 7.14 -7.98 8.06
CA VAL A 512 7.86 -8.57 6.92
C VAL A 512 8.92 -7.58 6.42
N PRO A 513 10.22 -7.92 6.51
CA PRO A 513 11.30 -7.11 5.97
C PRO A 513 11.06 -6.77 4.50
N SER A 514 11.52 -5.60 4.08
CA SER A 514 11.36 -5.15 2.69
C SER A 514 12.60 -4.47 2.13
N ILE A 515 12.81 -4.64 0.83
CA ILE A 515 13.76 -3.84 0.05
C ILE A 515 12.98 -2.77 -0.71
N THR A 516 13.37 -1.51 -0.56
CA THR A 516 12.82 -0.34 -1.24
C THR A 516 13.96 0.49 -1.86
N THR A 517 13.67 1.72 -2.33
CA THR A 517 14.66 2.61 -2.95
C THR A 517 14.60 4.00 -2.35
N ASN A 518 15.70 4.76 -2.48
CA ASN A 518 15.73 6.18 -2.14
C ASN A 518 14.97 7.08 -3.16
N LEU A 519 14.32 6.48 -4.16
CA LEU A 519 13.36 7.15 -5.06
C LEU A 519 11.90 6.80 -4.72
N SER A 520 11.67 5.93 -3.73
CA SER A 520 10.35 5.66 -3.17
C SER A 520 10.12 6.60 -1.97
N GLY A 521 8.93 7.17 -1.86
CA GLY A 521 8.59 8.05 -0.74
C GLY A 521 8.76 7.40 0.64
N PHE A 522 8.41 6.11 0.75
CA PHE A 522 8.58 5.29 1.93
C PHE A 522 10.06 5.08 2.26
N GLY A 523 10.89 4.82 1.24
CA GLY A 523 12.33 4.66 1.42
C GLY A 523 12.98 5.94 1.92
N GLY A 524 12.65 7.08 1.31
CA GLY A 524 13.11 8.40 1.78
C GLY A 524 12.65 8.71 3.21
N PHE A 525 11.38 8.43 3.53
CA PHE A 525 10.87 8.58 4.89
C PHE A 525 11.65 7.74 5.91
N MET A 526 11.84 6.44 5.63
CA MET A 526 12.59 5.53 6.51
C MET A 526 14.06 5.94 6.68
N GLU A 527 14.69 6.47 5.64
CA GLU A 527 16.06 7.01 5.69
C GLU A 527 16.16 8.25 6.60
N GLU A 528 15.12 9.09 6.64
CA GLU A 528 15.05 10.25 7.53
C GLU A 528 14.86 9.85 9.00
N ILE A 529 14.05 8.83 9.27
CA ILE A 529 13.69 8.47 10.65
C ILE A 529 14.62 7.43 11.30
N LEU A 530 15.35 6.59 10.54
CA LEU A 530 16.22 5.54 11.07
C LEU A 530 17.71 5.85 10.89
N GLU A 531 18.54 5.53 11.88
CA GLU A 531 20.01 5.58 11.73
C GLU A 531 20.55 4.39 10.92
N THR A 532 20.03 3.19 11.18
CA THR A 532 20.44 1.93 10.52
C THR A 532 19.20 1.16 10.03
N PRO A 533 18.64 1.52 8.86
CA PRO A 533 17.40 0.92 8.35
C PRO A 533 17.46 -0.61 8.18
N ASP A 534 18.61 -1.13 7.76
CA ASP A 534 18.86 -2.55 7.46
C ASP A 534 18.74 -3.45 8.70
N ASP A 535 19.16 -2.96 9.87
CA ASP A 535 19.03 -3.65 11.16
C ASP A 535 17.56 -3.86 11.58
N TYR A 536 16.67 -2.97 11.13
CA TYR A 536 15.22 -3.07 11.27
C TYR A 536 14.54 -3.81 10.12
N GLY A 537 15.29 -4.31 9.14
CA GLY A 537 14.75 -5.04 7.99
C GLY A 537 14.21 -4.15 6.88
N ILE A 538 14.60 -2.87 6.85
CA ILE A 538 14.32 -1.94 5.76
C ILE A 538 15.60 -1.74 4.95
N TYR A 539 15.69 -2.37 3.79
CA TYR A 539 16.87 -2.25 2.92
C TYR A 539 16.59 -1.19 1.85
N ILE A 540 17.43 -0.16 1.77
CA ILE A 540 17.23 0.94 0.83
C ILE A 540 18.30 0.85 -0.26
N VAL A 541 17.86 0.56 -1.49
CA VAL A 541 18.73 0.56 -2.67
C VAL A 541 18.89 1.99 -3.18
N ASP A 542 20.12 2.37 -3.45
CA ASP A 542 20.41 3.67 -4.03
C ASP A 542 20.18 3.61 -5.55
N ARG A 543 19.06 4.17 -6.01
CA ARG A 543 18.71 4.33 -7.42
C ARG A 543 18.82 5.79 -7.88
N ARG A 544 19.19 6.71 -6.99
CA ARG A 544 19.27 8.14 -7.27
C ARG A 544 20.68 8.58 -7.64
N SER A 545 21.69 8.06 -6.94
CA SER A 545 23.09 8.47 -7.10
C SER A 545 23.95 7.44 -7.83
N LYS A 546 23.39 6.27 -8.13
CA LYS A 546 24.07 5.16 -8.82
C LYS A 546 23.48 4.89 -10.19
N SER A 547 24.30 4.29 -11.05
CA SER A 547 23.83 3.73 -12.32
C SER A 547 22.86 2.57 -12.09
N PHE A 548 22.09 2.22 -13.14
CA PHE A 548 21.21 1.05 -13.13
C PHE A 548 21.97 -0.23 -12.74
N GLU A 549 23.16 -0.43 -13.31
CA GLU A 549 24.00 -1.61 -13.10
C GLU A 549 24.48 -1.75 -11.64
N GLU A 550 24.93 -0.65 -11.04
CA GLU A 550 25.34 -0.63 -9.63
C GLU A 550 24.14 -0.85 -8.70
N SER A 551 22.98 -0.28 -9.05
CA SER A 551 21.74 -0.46 -8.30
C SER A 551 21.28 -1.92 -8.30
N VAL A 552 21.32 -2.57 -9.46
CA VAL A 552 21.01 -4.00 -9.63
C VAL A 552 21.97 -4.87 -8.80
N ASN A 553 23.27 -4.56 -8.82
CA ASN A 553 24.25 -5.29 -8.01
C ASN A 553 23.98 -5.13 -6.51
N GLN A 554 23.66 -3.91 -6.05
CA GLN A 554 23.31 -3.64 -4.66
C GLN A 554 22.03 -4.39 -4.24
N LEU A 555 21.01 -4.44 -5.11
CA LEU A 555 19.79 -5.21 -4.84
C LEU A 555 20.10 -6.71 -4.69
N ALA A 556 20.91 -7.27 -5.60
CA ALA A 556 21.36 -8.66 -5.50
C ALA A 556 22.22 -8.91 -4.24
N ASP A 557 23.03 -7.94 -3.80
CA ASP A 557 23.80 -8.02 -2.55
C ASP A 557 22.89 -8.10 -1.33
N TYR A 558 21.88 -7.23 -1.21
CA TYR A 558 20.92 -7.28 -0.10
C TYR A 558 20.15 -8.60 -0.06
N MET A 559 19.70 -9.10 -1.21
CA MET A 559 19.03 -10.41 -1.27
C MET A 559 19.96 -11.55 -0.85
N LEU A 560 21.23 -11.54 -1.27
CA LEU A 560 22.21 -12.55 -0.88
C LEU A 560 22.52 -12.49 0.63
N GLN A 561 22.70 -11.29 1.18
CA GLN A 561 22.91 -11.08 2.61
C GLN A 561 21.72 -11.60 3.43
N PHE A 562 20.50 -11.37 2.95
CA PHE A 562 19.29 -11.91 3.60
C PHE A 562 19.25 -13.45 3.54
N CYS A 563 19.61 -14.05 2.40
CA CYS A 563 19.70 -15.50 2.25
C CYS A 563 20.71 -16.12 3.24
N GLN A 564 21.81 -15.42 3.57
CA GLN A 564 22.82 -15.89 4.51
C GLN A 564 22.40 -15.84 5.98
N LYS A 565 21.26 -15.20 6.31
CA LYS A 565 20.75 -15.15 7.69
C LYS A 565 20.24 -16.53 8.11
N SER A 566 20.48 -16.92 9.36
CA SER A 566 19.84 -18.08 10.00
C SER A 566 18.35 -17.84 10.27
N ARG A 567 17.58 -18.92 10.52
CA ARG A 567 16.16 -18.83 10.93
C ARG A 567 15.98 -17.91 12.14
N ARG A 568 16.89 -17.98 13.14
CA ARG A 568 16.87 -17.12 14.34
C ARG A 568 17.09 -15.64 14.00
N GLN A 569 18.07 -15.34 13.15
CA GLN A 569 18.32 -13.96 12.70
C GLN A 569 17.12 -13.40 11.93
N ARG A 570 16.45 -14.20 11.09
CA ARG A 570 15.24 -13.77 10.38
C ARG A 570 14.07 -13.51 11.33
N ILE A 571 13.84 -14.37 12.32
CA ILE A 571 12.82 -14.14 13.36
C ILE A 571 13.08 -12.82 14.10
N ASN A 572 14.32 -12.62 14.55
CA ASN A 572 14.70 -11.38 15.24
C ASN A 572 14.53 -10.14 14.35
N GLN A 573 14.87 -10.23 13.06
CA GLN A 573 14.68 -9.13 12.14
C GLN A 573 13.20 -8.81 11.94
N ARG A 574 12.33 -9.82 11.76
CA ARG A 574 10.88 -9.61 11.69
C ARG A 574 10.31 -8.91 12.91
N ASN A 575 10.74 -9.31 14.13
CA ASN A 575 10.33 -8.64 15.36
C ASN A 575 10.75 -7.17 15.39
N ARG A 576 11.92 -6.83 14.83
CA ARG A 576 12.37 -5.44 14.75
C ARG A 576 11.59 -4.66 13.69
N THR A 577 11.29 -5.28 12.56
CA THR A 577 10.47 -4.69 11.50
C THR A 577 9.07 -4.36 12.01
N GLU A 578 8.45 -5.27 12.76
CA GLU A 578 7.11 -5.08 13.30
C GLU A 578 7.04 -3.90 14.26
N ARG A 579 8.05 -3.66 15.11
CA ARG A 579 8.13 -2.48 15.99
C ARG A 579 8.11 -1.13 15.26
N LEU A 580 8.40 -1.11 13.96
CA LEU A 580 8.29 0.12 13.16
C LEU A 580 6.85 0.41 12.73
N SER A 581 5.90 -0.50 12.96
CA SER A 581 4.48 -0.29 12.60
C SER A 581 3.95 1.00 13.20
N ASP A 582 4.26 1.27 14.48
CA ASP A 582 3.71 2.41 15.22
C ASP A 582 4.07 3.75 14.57
N VAL A 583 5.28 3.84 14.01
CA VAL A 583 5.75 5.04 13.30
C VAL A 583 4.96 5.30 12.02
N LEU A 584 4.39 4.24 11.43
CA LEU A 584 3.56 4.32 10.23
C LEU A 584 2.07 4.53 10.56
N ASP A 585 1.68 4.57 11.83
CA ASP A 585 0.28 4.73 12.22
C ASP A 585 -0.23 6.16 11.99
N TRP A 586 -1.51 6.29 11.61
CA TRP A 586 -2.17 7.58 11.47
C TRP A 586 -2.19 8.44 12.74
N LYS A 587 -2.05 7.85 13.94
CA LYS A 587 -1.86 8.61 15.19
C LYS A 587 -0.61 9.49 15.15
N ILE A 588 0.45 9.04 14.49
CA ILE A 588 1.71 9.78 14.35
C ILE A 588 1.69 10.56 13.04
N MET A 589 1.40 9.90 11.92
CA MET A 589 1.41 10.52 10.58
C MET A 589 0.33 11.61 10.43
N GLY A 590 -0.79 11.49 11.13
CA GLY A 590 -1.88 12.47 11.13
C GLY A 590 -1.47 13.83 11.72
N MET A 591 -0.41 13.87 12.53
CA MET A 591 0.10 15.13 13.08
C MET A 591 0.61 16.08 11.98
N GLU A 592 1.12 15.56 10.86
CA GLU A 592 1.51 16.42 9.72
C GLU A 592 0.29 17.09 9.08
N TYR A 593 -0.86 16.39 9.02
CA TYR A 593 -2.12 17.00 8.56
C TYR A 593 -2.60 18.08 9.53
N VAL A 594 -2.44 17.90 10.83
CA VAL A 594 -2.74 18.94 11.84
C VAL A 594 -1.88 20.18 11.58
N ARG A 595 -0.58 20.02 11.32
CA ARG A 595 0.32 21.14 11.01
C ARG A 595 -0.07 21.87 9.73
N ALA A 596 -0.37 21.15 8.65
CA ALA A 596 -0.81 21.77 7.40
C ALA A 596 -2.09 22.60 7.60
N ARG A 597 -3.05 22.08 8.40
CA ARG A 597 -4.29 22.78 8.76
C ARG A 597 -4.04 24.03 9.60
N LYS A 598 -3.19 23.94 10.63
CA LYS A 598 -2.78 25.11 11.43
C LYS A 598 -2.07 26.16 10.59
N LEU A 599 -1.15 25.76 9.70
CA LEU A 599 -0.43 26.68 8.82
C LEU A 599 -1.37 27.40 7.85
N ALA A 600 -2.37 26.69 7.33
CA ALA A 600 -3.38 27.28 6.45
C ALA A 600 -4.20 28.35 7.21
N LEU A 601 -4.68 28.04 8.41
CA LEU A 601 -5.38 28.99 9.26
C LEU A 601 -4.51 30.20 9.63
N TYR A 602 -3.24 29.98 9.96
CA TYR A 602 -2.30 31.05 10.27
C TYR A 602 -2.11 32.02 9.10
N ARG A 603 -1.99 31.49 7.87
CA ARG A 603 -1.84 32.31 6.65
C ARG A 603 -3.12 33.07 6.30
N THR A 604 -4.29 32.48 6.54
CA THR A 604 -5.59 33.10 6.23
C THR A 604 -6.04 34.09 7.29
N TYR A 605 -5.78 33.82 8.57
CA TYR A 605 -6.25 34.60 9.73
C TYR A 605 -5.10 35.02 10.67
N PRO A 606 -4.05 35.71 10.19
CA PRO A 606 -2.83 35.97 10.97
C PRO A 606 -3.09 36.75 12.26
N ASP A 607 -4.04 37.68 12.26
CA ASP A 607 -4.41 38.49 13.43
C ASP A 607 -4.93 37.62 14.60
N SER A 608 -5.49 36.45 14.30
CA SER A 608 -6.01 35.50 15.29
C SER A 608 -4.91 34.66 15.97
N PHE A 609 -3.66 34.75 15.50
CA PHE A 609 -2.49 34.03 16.03
C PHE A 609 -1.45 34.97 16.64
N THR A 610 -1.86 36.19 17.01
CA THR A 610 -0.97 37.18 17.63
C THR A 610 -0.45 36.69 18.99
N GLY A 611 0.86 36.43 19.07
CA GLY A 611 1.53 35.89 20.27
C GLY A 611 2.06 34.45 20.12
N SER A 612 1.67 33.72 19.07
CA SER A 612 2.24 32.40 18.75
C SER A 612 3.63 32.54 18.13
N GLU A 613 4.60 31.75 18.58
CA GLU A 613 5.94 31.73 18.01
C GLU A 613 5.96 30.97 16.66
N ALA A 614 6.76 31.44 15.70
CA ALA A 614 6.90 30.80 14.39
C ALA A 614 7.43 29.34 14.45
N GLY A 615 8.01 28.93 15.59
CA GLY A 615 8.53 27.59 15.82
C GLY A 615 7.45 26.50 16.02
N GLU A 616 6.18 26.87 16.21
CA GLU A 616 5.07 25.91 16.41
C GLU A 616 4.76 25.05 15.18
N PHE A 617 5.31 25.39 14.01
CA PHE A 617 5.08 24.70 12.74
C PHE A 617 6.24 23.79 12.31
N GLU A 618 7.29 23.63 13.13
CA GLU A 618 8.40 22.70 12.84
C GLU A 618 8.02 21.22 13.03
N SER A 619 8.69 20.33 12.29
CA SER A 619 8.47 18.87 12.38
C SER A 619 8.87 18.31 13.76
N TYR A 620 8.13 17.31 14.23
CA TYR A 620 8.37 16.63 15.51
C TYR A 620 9.60 15.71 15.51
N ILE A 621 10.00 15.18 14.34
CA ILE A 621 11.08 14.20 14.29
C ILE A 621 12.41 14.93 14.22
N LYS A 622 12.92 15.35 15.39
CA LYS A 622 14.25 15.98 15.51
C LYS A 622 15.37 14.96 15.78
N THR A 623 15.02 13.75 16.20
CA THR A 623 15.98 12.68 16.56
C THR A 623 15.64 11.40 15.82
N LYS A 624 16.64 10.80 15.16
CA LYS A 624 16.48 9.50 14.49
C LYS A 624 16.34 8.38 15.50
N ILE A 625 15.59 7.34 15.13
CA ILE A 625 15.50 6.09 15.88
C ILE A 625 16.88 5.41 15.81
N PRO A 626 17.53 5.16 16.95
CA PRO A 626 18.86 4.58 16.98
C PRO A 626 18.83 3.11 16.61
N LYS A 627 20.01 2.51 16.45
CA LYS A 627 20.18 1.07 16.24
C LYS A 627 19.37 0.26 17.28
N PRO A 628 18.69 -0.83 16.89
CA PRO A 628 17.85 -1.58 17.82
C PRO A 628 18.71 -2.19 18.92
N LEU A 629 18.28 -2.02 20.18
CA LEU A 629 18.93 -2.65 21.33
C LEU A 629 19.01 -4.18 21.11
N SER A 630 20.09 -4.77 21.60
CA SER A 630 20.30 -6.23 21.52
C SER A 630 19.24 -6.92 22.36
N ALA A 631 18.11 -7.31 21.76
CA ALA A 631 17.03 -7.97 22.49
C ALA A 631 17.52 -9.31 23.09
N PRO A 632 17.09 -9.66 24.32
CA PRO A 632 17.21 -11.02 24.83
C PRO A 632 16.58 -12.00 23.84
N GLY A 633 17.07 -13.25 23.80
CA GLY A 633 16.44 -14.29 22.98
C GLY A 633 14.97 -14.42 23.36
N SER A 634 14.09 -14.59 22.36
CA SER A 634 12.66 -14.81 22.54
C SER A 634 12.39 -15.77 23.71
N PRO A 635 11.36 -15.52 24.54
CA PRO A 635 11.01 -16.45 25.62
C PRO A 635 10.93 -17.85 25.06
N ARG A 636 11.73 -18.77 25.60
CA ARG A 636 11.55 -20.19 25.31
C ARG A 636 10.11 -20.52 25.71
N ILE A 637 9.31 -21.04 24.78
CA ILE A 637 8.01 -21.64 25.09
C ILE A 637 8.29 -22.78 26.07
N LYS A 638 8.18 -22.49 27.36
CA LYS A 638 7.90 -23.48 28.38
C LYS A 638 6.41 -23.35 28.65
N GLY A 639 5.73 -24.49 28.65
CA GLY A 639 4.29 -24.57 28.81
C GLY A 639 3.79 -23.84 30.05
N THR A 640 2.50 -23.52 29.97
CA THR A 640 1.58 -22.98 30.99
C THR A 640 1.77 -21.50 31.39
N GLY A 641 0.89 -20.68 30.80
CA GLY A 641 0.06 -19.66 31.44
C GLY A 641 0.74 -18.65 32.36
N THR A 642 1.00 -17.45 31.85
CA THR A 642 0.88 -16.17 32.55
C THR A 642 0.97 -15.06 31.50
N VAL A 643 0.01 -14.13 31.52
CA VAL A 643 -0.04 -12.93 30.67
C VAL A 643 0.91 -11.90 31.29
N PRO A 644 1.70 -11.12 30.51
CA PRO A 644 2.53 -10.06 31.08
C PRO A 644 1.67 -8.86 31.51
N ASP A 645 2.03 -8.21 32.61
CA ASP A 645 1.33 -7.03 33.17
C ASP A 645 1.56 -5.77 32.31
N GLU A 646 0.53 -4.92 32.21
CA GLU A 646 0.51 -3.66 31.43
C GLU A 646 1.61 -2.64 31.82
N GLU A 647 2.21 -2.79 33.02
CA GLU A 647 3.30 -1.93 33.51
C GLU A 647 4.64 -2.19 32.80
N GLU A 648 4.90 -3.41 32.30
CA GLU A 648 6.15 -3.72 31.56
C GLU A 648 6.18 -3.03 30.17
N ILE A 649 4.99 -2.83 29.59
CA ILE A 649 4.80 -2.20 28.26
C ILE A 649 5.04 -0.69 28.34
N THR A 650 4.64 -0.06 29.45
CA THR A 650 4.83 1.38 29.66
C THR A 650 6.30 1.74 29.89
N GLU A 651 7.07 0.88 30.57
CA GLU A 651 8.53 1.06 30.72
C GLU A 651 9.30 0.86 29.40
N GLU A 652 8.91 -0.09 28.54
CA GLU A 652 9.54 -0.26 27.22
C GLU A 652 9.26 0.92 26.27
N MET A 653 8.06 1.51 26.34
CA MET A 653 7.72 2.72 25.58
C MET A 653 8.50 3.96 26.07
N GLN A 654 8.74 4.10 27.37
CA GLN A 654 9.56 5.20 27.92
C GLN A 654 11.03 5.08 27.48
N ASN A 655 11.54 3.87 27.31
CA ASN A 655 12.91 3.62 26.85
C ASN A 655 13.14 3.94 25.36
N LEU A 656 12.09 4.11 24.55
CA LEU A 656 12.18 4.46 23.13
C LEU A 656 12.33 5.98 22.85
N SER A 657 12.48 6.83 23.88
CA SER A 657 12.67 8.29 23.72
C SER A 657 11.58 9.01 22.90
N LEU A 658 10.41 8.40 22.69
CA LEU A 658 9.25 9.04 22.10
C LEU A 658 8.48 9.76 23.22
N ARG A 659 8.98 10.94 23.63
CA ARG A 659 8.17 11.84 24.45
C ARG A 659 7.03 12.38 23.59
N ILE A 660 5.83 11.81 23.75
CA ILE A 660 4.61 12.58 23.59
C ILE A 660 4.64 13.57 24.75
N LEU A 661 4.90 14.85 24.45
CA LEU A 661 4.60 15.90 25.40
C LEU A 661 3.08 15.88 25.56
N ASN A 662 2.60 15.21 26.63
CA ASN A 662 1.23 15.36 27.07
C ASN A 662 1.00 16.86 27.25
N GLY A 663 0.06 17.38 26.46
CA GLY A 663 -0.43 18.74 26.63
C GLY A 663 -0.90 18.89 28.07
N GLU A 664 -0.48 19.98 28.69
CA GLU A 664 -0.99 20.43 29.98
C GLU A 664 -2.53 20.39 29.93
N GLU A 665 -3.12 19.66 30.88
CA GLU A 665 -4.54 19.75 31.18
C GLU A 665 -4.82 21.21 31.56
N TYR A 666 -5.53 21.94 30.69
CA TYR A 666 -6.18 23.18 31.08
C TYR A 666 -7.61 22.82 31.50
N GLU A 667 -7.86 22.90 32.81
CA GLU A 667 -9.20 22.96 33.42
C GLU A 667 -10.06 24.08 32.83
#